data_AF-A0A940ULY6-F1
#
_entry.id   AF-A0A940ULY6-F1
#
_cell.length_a   1.000
_cell.length_b   1.000
_cell.length_c   1.000
_cell.angle_alpha   90.00
_cell.angle_beta   90.00
_cell.angle_gamma   90.00
#
_symmetry.space_group_name_H-M   'P 1'
#
loop_
_entity.id
_entity.type
_entity.pdbx_description
1 polymer ?
#
loop_
_entity_poly.entity_id
_entity_poly.type
_entity_poly.pdbx_seq_one_letter_code
_entity_poly.pdbx_strand_id
1 'polypeptide(L)'
;MRNLKKVLSLVTVLVMAFSLANVAFAATASTTSETTTTSFTDADSIENSDEVALLNHLGILIGYEDGSYQPAKTVTRAEAAKIVCYLLLGTDAADSLANNTVATSFTDMTGAEWASGFVQYCETIGIINGYGDGTFGPSDTVTTYQFAKMLLCALGYGQKGEYVGTYWSTNVAVQAVKLGILTKGTTDGGCTRDMTALYAYNALFVTQATYDSDSNKYVTTDNETLAVQNFDYITVDGVLNYDTDDGYYVVPDSDSDVSDNVYVECDDPTLLYQQVSVGEIDEIGVTSLTALDETLDTFADGKLAERLDSTDDLYVAKATDTVTVVTDGVVATDVDPDSITVTAGTVVSLVDVADSSDDYSTDGKIDMIVITDKSIGTVDDDGVTVDDDTVSIDGISDITDIDTENVVYPSDLAADDVVLYSYNEKTETYYVEKAQSISGELTGITSNSKYTVNGTKYVESGLVETAGDAGLSDLSIGDAVTFYLDNNSDVVVAELTSDSISNYAAVIDADWVNYSLKSTYLEAKLLFADGTTDVVTIDEYNSEDAVSADAATIAGSVVTFSENADGTYDVDSVTSGTLSATSIVTGTSKIQKTTAPTYVYADSNTVFFLNDGDDYYVYTGIANVPNVSFDANTAVTVTDGSSLDYVYISDATIDGTDAEGYFFLTNSEYDEQSSHVEYDVFKDGATTTVSTDDVLSAITNGGAGVVYSIDRTDSDDYVTKVTAQSYDTGIVLASGGTLITDVTNENEYTYDSSTVVYSITYNSTKDTYTMKTGSVSTYAKVDSNDKVFVVADDDGYASAIYILRVSG
;
A
#
# COMPACT_ATOMS: atom_id res chain seq x y z
N MET A 1 40.80 -65.78 24.99
CA MET A 1 40.51 -65.35 23.60
C MET A 1 39.04 -65.56 23.26
N ARG A 2 38.12 -64.78 23.86
CA ARG A 2 36.67 -64.99 23.66
C ARG A 2 35.85 -63.69 23.61
N ASN A 3 36.48 -62.58 23.20
CA ASN A 3 35.80 -61.29 22.97
C ASN A 3 36.23 -60.58 21.67
N LEU A 4 37.01 -61.22 20.77
CA LEU A 4 37.39 -60.64 19.47
C LEU A 4 36.48 -61.02 18.29
N LYS A 5 35.36 -61.73 18.52
CA LYS A 5 34.42 -62.14 17.45
C LYS A 5 33.09 -61.38 17.42
N LYS A 6 32.85 -60.46 18.37
CA LYS A 6 31.62 -59.63 18.38
C LYS A 6 31.83 -58.19 17.93
N VAL A 7 33.07 -57.70 17.85
CA VAL A 7 33.37 -56.32 17.41
C VAL A 7 33.64 -56.25 15.90
N LEU A 8 34.15 -57.32 15.27
CA LEU A 8 34.40 -57.32 13.81
C LEU A 8 33.11 -57.50 12.98
N SER A 9 32.07 -58.12 13.53
CA SER A 9 30.80 -58.37 12.83
C SER A 9 29.88 -57.13 12.78
N LEU A 10 30.08 -56.14 13.65
CA LEU A 10 29.28 -54.92 13.64
C LEU A 10 29.81 -53.92 12.59
N VAL A 11 31.13 -53.90 12.39
CA VAL A 11 31.80 -53.01 11.42
C VAL A 11 31.57 -53.46 9.98
N THR A 12 31.33 -54.75 9.71
CA THR A 12 31.03 -55.23 8.35
C THR A 12 29.56 -55.06 7.96
N VAL A 13 28.64 -54.94 8.93
CA VAL A 13 27.21 -54.70 8.66
C VAL A 13 26.94 -53.21 8.39
N LEU A 14 27.70 -52.29 9.01
CA LEU A 14 27.57 -50.86 8.74
C LEU A 14 28.05 -50.46 7.33
N VAL A 15 28.99 -51.22 6.74
CA VAL A 15 29.52 -50.94 5.39
C VAL A 15 28.62 -51.51 4.27
N MET A 16 27.72 -52.45 4.57
CA MET A 16 26.74 -52.97 3.59
C MET A 16 25.42 -52.21 3.57
N ALA A 17 25.11 -51.39 4.59
CA ALA A 17 23.91 -50.57 4.61
C ALA A 17 24.03 -49.29 3.75
N PHE A 18 25.24 -48.92 3.30
CA PHE A 18 25.50 -47.72 2.50
C PHE A 18 25.82 -48.00 1.02
N SER A 19 25.45 -49.16 0.45
CA SER A 19 25.84 -49.46 -0.92
C SER A 19 24.85 -50.22 -1.81
N LEU A 20 23.53 -50.21 -1.56
CA LEU A 20 22.54 -50.73 -2.53
C LEU A 20 21.13 -50.16 -2.24
N ALA A 21 20.77 -49.08 -2.94
CA ALA A 21 19.39 -48.77 -3.26
C ALA A 21 19.34 -47.98 -4.58
N ASN A 22 19.70 -48.67 -5.66
CA ASN A 22 19.18 -48.40 -7.00
C ASN A 22 18.71 -49.74 -7.55
N VAL A 23 17.39 -50.02 -7.46
CA VAL A 23 16.67 -50.84 -8.44
C VAL A 23 15.24 -50.32 -8.54
N ALA A 24 14.94 -49.81 -9.73
CA ALA A 24 13.64 -49.47 -10.27
C ALA A 24 12.50 -50.43 -9.89
N PHE A 25 11.33 -49.85 -9.63
CA PHE A 25 10.05 -50.48 -9.94
C PHE A 25 9.32 -49.55 -10.92
N ALA A 26 9.27 -49.99 -12.18
CA ALA A 26 8.64 -49.26 -13.26
C ALA A 26 7.11 -49.41 -13.25
N ALA A 27 6.47 -48.35 -13.73
CA ALA A 27 5.17 -48.28 -14.39
C ALA A 27 3.92 -48.31 -13.50
N THR A 28 3.34 -47.14 -13.25
CA THR A 28 2.13 -46.69 -13.98
C THR A 28 2.19 -45.17 -14.07
N ALA A 29 1.92 -44.63 -15.26
CA ALA A 29 2.09 -43.22 -15.60
C ALA A 29 1.14 -42.29 -14.83
N SER A 30 1.70 -41.24 -14.23
CA SER A 30 1.10 -39.92 -14.04
C SER A 30 2.26 -38.96 -13.81
N THR A 31 2.40 -38.00 -14.71
CA THR A 31 3.44 -36.96 -14.75
C THR A 31 3.08 -35.88 -13.74
N THR A 32 3.67 -35.94 -12.56
CA THR A 32 3.80 -34.78 -11.69
C THR A 32 5.30 -34.60 -11.42
N SER A 33 5.80 -33.43 -11.81
CA SER A 33 7.18 -32.99 -11.57
C SER A 33 7.37 -32.81 -10.07
N GLU A 34 7.88 -33.83 -9.37
CA GLU A 34 8.34 -33.66 -7.99
C GLU A 34 9.70 -32.94 -8.01
N THR A 35 9.65 -31.60 -7.99
CA THR A 35 10.82 -30.76 -7.68
C THR A 35 11.33 -31.16 -6.30
N THR A 36 12.50 -31.77 -6.25
CA THR A 36 13.18 -32.12 -4.99
C THR A 36 13.79 -30.85 -4.39
N THR A 37 12.96 -30.01 -3.76
CA THR A 37 13.43 -28.86 -2.99
C THR A 37 14.15 -29.34 -1.73
N THR A 38 15.46 -29.09 -1.64
CA THR A 38 16.16 -29.16 -0.36
C THR A 38 15.70 -27.97 0.48
N SER A 39 14.80 -28.19 1.43
CA SER A 39 14.39 -27.15 2.37
C SER A 39 15.54 -26.81 3.33
N PHE A 40 16.02 -25.57 3.26
CA PHE A 40 17.01 -25.05 4.19
C PHE A 40 16.42 -24.92 5.60
N THR A 41 17.25 -25.07 6.64
CA THR A 41 16.79 -24.95 8.04
C THR A 41 16.35 -23.54 8.43
N ASP A 42 16.71 -22.55 7.62
CA ASP A 42 16.46 -21.12 7.78
C ASP A 42 15.68 -20.56 6.57
N ALA A 43 14.84 -21.38 5.92
CA ALA A 43 14.04 -21.00 4.77
C ALA A 43 13.17 -19.76 5.02
N ASP A 44 12.52 -19.65 6.18
CA ASP A 44 11.66 -18.51 6.56
C ASP A 44 12.41 -17.16 6.66
N SER A 45 13.75 -17.17 6.63
CA SER A 45 14.59 -15.97 6.67
C SER A 45 15.11 -15.54 5.29
N ILE A 46 14.77 -16.27 4.23
CA ILE A 46 15.18 -16.02 2.85
C ILE A 46 14.12 -15.13 2.21
N GLU A 47 14.49 -13.92 1.76
CA GLU A 47 13.53 -13.01 1.11
C GLU A 47 13.39 -13.34 -0.38
N ASN A 48 14.46 -13.85 -1.01
CA ASN A 48 14.54 -14.17 -2.44
C ASN A 48 14.52 -15.70 -2.65
N SER A 49 13.45 -16.37 -2.23
CA SER A 49 13.39 -17.84 -2.13
C SER A 49 13.57 -18.54 -3.48
N ASP A 50 13.00 -17.99 -4.53
CA ASP A 50 12.96 -18.63 -5.86
C ASP A 50 14.30 -18.50 -6.56
N GLU A 51 14.94 -17.33 -6.44
CA GLU A 51 16.29 -17.10 -6.94
C GLU A 51 17.30 -18.00 -6.21
N VAL A 52 17.15 -18.14 -4.89
CA VAL A 52 17.98 -19.03 -4.08
C VAL A 52 17.77 -20.48 -4.47
N ALA A 53 16.51 -20.91 -4.68
CA ALA A 53 16.19 -22.26 -5.10
C ALA A 53 16.82 -22.59 -6.46
N LEU A 54 16.67 -21.70 -7.45
CA LEU A 54 17.24 -21.89 -8.79
C LEU A 54 18.77 -21.94 -8.74
N LEU A 55 19.43 -20.99 -8.08
CA LEU A 55 20.89 -20.95 -8.02
C LEU A 55 21.49 -22.11 -7.21
N ASN A 56 20.77 -22.62 -6.21
CA ASN A 56 21.17 -23.82 -5.49
C ASN A 56 21.06 -25.07 -6.39
N HIS A 57 19.98 -25.19 -7.16
CA HIS A 57 19.81 -26.28 -8.12
C HIS A 57 20.88 -26.24 -9.21
N LEU A 58 21.12 -25.06 -9.81
CA LEU A 58 22.19 -24.84 -10.78
C LEU A 58 23.60 -24.99 -10.20
N GLY A 59 23.73 -25.18 -8.87
CA GLY A 59 25.01 -25.34 -8.19
C GLY A 59 25.88 -24.08 -8.15
N ILE A 60 25.33 -22.92 -8.52
CA ILE A 60 26.04 -21.63 -8.54
C ILE A 60 26.23 -21.11 -7.10
N LEU A 61 25.18 -21.18 -6.29
CA LEU A 61 25.19 -20.71 -4.90
C LEU A 61 24.42 -21.69 -4.01
N ILE A 62 25.17 -22.61 -3.39
CA ILE A 62 24.61 -23.65 -2.53
C ILE A 62 24.61 -23.27 -1.05
N GLY A 63 23.77 -23.95 -0.27
CA GLY A 63 23.76 -23.90 1.19
C GLY A 63 24.99 -24.55 1.84
N TYR A 64 25.07 -24.44 3.16
CA TYR A 64 26.16 -24.99 3.95
C TYR A 64 25.93 -26.46 4.32
N GLU A 65 27.00 -27.16 4.69
CA GLU A 65 26.95 -28.57 5.10
C GLU A 65 26.07 -28.83 6.34
N ASP A 66 25.75 -27.79 7.12
CA ASP A 66 24.87 -27.86 8.29
C ASP A 66 23.38 -27.78 7.96
N GLY A 67 23.02 -27.60 6.67
CA GLY A 67 21.65 -27.48 6.20
C GLY A 67 21.10 -26.05 6.16
N SER A 68 21.89 -25.04 6.56
CA SER A 68 21.49 -23.62 6.48
C SER A 68 21.90 -22.95 5.17
N TYR A 69 21.19 -21.90 4.78
CA TYR A 69 21.56 -21.01 3.68
C TYR A 69 22.31 -19.75 4.15
N GLN A 70 21.97 -19.24 5.34
CA GLN A 70 22.50 -18.02 5.97
C GLN A 70 22.27 -16.75 5.13
N PRO A 71 21.01 -16.37 4.82
CA PRO A 71 20.68 -15.28 3.89
C PRO A 71 21.30 -13.93 4.27
N ALA A 72 21.30 -13.58 5.56
CA ALA A 72 21.85 -12.33 6.07
C ALA A 72 23.40 -12.25 6.11
N LYS A 73 24.11 -13.37 5.90
CA LYS A 73 25.58 -13.38 5.96
C LYS A 73 26.15 -12.68 4.73
N THR A 74 27.11 -11.78 4.94
CA THR A 74 27.81 -11.13 3.82
C THR A 74 28.77 -12.06 3.10
N VAL A 75 28.87 -11.93 1.79
CA VAL A 75 29.76 -12.71 0.92
C VAL A 75 31.16 -12.10 0.90
N THR A 76 32.20 -12.94 0.93
CA THR A 76 33.59 -12.49 0.79
C THR A 76 33.97 -12.31 -0.68
N ARG A 77 35.00 -11.50 -0.96
CA ARG A 77 35.52 -11.31 -2.33
C ARG A 77 35.97 -12.61 -2.99
N ALA A 78 36.50 -13.57 -2.22
CA ALA A 78 36.84 -14.91 -2.72
C ALA A 78 35.60 -15.73 -3.11
N GLU A 79 34.56 -15.72 -2.27
CA GLU A 79 33.29 -16.40 -2.57
C GLU A 79 32.58 -15.76 -3.77
N ALA A 80 32.60 -14.43 -3.89
CA ALA A 80 32.07 -13.72 -5.05
C ALA A 80 32.77 -14.11 -6.35
N ALA A 81 34.11 -14.26 -6.33
CA ALA A 81 34.85 -14.74 -7.50
C ALA A 81 34.47 -16.17 -7.88
N LYS A 82 34.24 -17.05 -6.89
CA LYS A 82 33.72 -18.39 -7.13
C LYS A 82 32.35 -18.32 -7.82
N ILE A 83 31.38 -17.59 -7.26
CA ILE A 83 30.01 -17.48 -7.81
C ILE A 83 30.05 -17.04 -9.28
N VAL A 84 30.84 -16.00 -9.60
CA VAL A 84 30.97 -15.51 -10.98
C VAL A 84 31.60 -16.54 -11.92
N CYS A 85 32.55 -17.35 -11.46
CA CYS A 85 33.07 -18.47 -12.26
C CYS A 85 31.99 -19.52 -12.55
N TYR A 86 31.13 -19.86 -11.59
CA TYR A 86 30.04 -20.83 -11.81
C TYR A 86 29.03 -20.28 -12.80
N LEU A 87 28.64 -19.00 -12.69
CA LEU A 87 27.78 -18.32 -13.67
C LEU A 87 28.33 -18.37 -15.10
N LEU A 88 29.65 -18.17 -15.26
CA LEU A 88 30.29 -18.06 -16.58
C LEU A 88 30.65 -19.38 -17.24
N LEU A 89 30.81 -20.45 -16.45
CA LEU A 89 31.40 -21.69 -16.92
C LEU A 89 30.48 -22.91 -16.74
N GLY A 90 29.42 -22.77 -15.95
CA GLY A 90 28.71 -23.91 -15.39
C GLY A 90 29.52 -24.63 -14.30
N THR A 91 28.87 -25.58 -13.62
CA THR A 91 29.39 -26.29 -12.44
C THR A 91 30.64 -27.11 -12.75
N ASP A 92 30.60 -27.96 -13.78
CA ASP A 92 31.67 -28.89 -14.12
C ASP A 92 32.99 -28.18 -14.44
N ALA A 93 32.94 -27.13 -15.25
CA ALA A 93 34.13 -26.37 -15.63
C ALA A 93 34.63 -25.48 -14.49
N ALA A 94 33.73 -24.89 -13.69
CA ALA A 94 34.12 -24.12 -12.51
C ALA A 94 34.79 -25.01 -11.43
N ASP A 95 34.28 -26.22 -11.16
CA ASP A 95 34.88 -27.17 -10.22
C ASP A 95 36.33 -27.54 -10.60
N SER A 96 36.64 -27.56 -11.89
CA SER A 96 38.01 -27.79 -12.37
C SER A 96 38.99 -26.69 -11.93
N LEU A 97 38.51 -25.47 -11.70
CA LEU A 97 39.33 -24.34 -11.24
C LEU A 97 39.75 -24.49 -9.77
N ALA A 98 38.95 -25.16 -8.92
CA ALA A 98 39.30 -25.39 -7.52
C ALA A 98 40.62 -26.19 -7.36
N ASN A 99 40.96 -27.01 -8.36
CA ASN A 99 42.17 -27.81 -8.40
C ASN A 99 43.32 -27.16 -9.18
N ASN A 100 43.13 -25.94 -9.71
CA ASN A 100 44.15 -25.22 -10.45
C ASN A 100 45.23 -24.70 -9.50
N THR A 101 46.48 -25.11 -9.73
CA THR A 101 47.65 -24.78 -8.91
C THR A 101 48.47 -23.60 -9.45
N VAL A 102 48.02 -22.95 -10.52
CA VAL A 102 48.70 -21.78 -11.07
C VAL A 102 48.51 -20.63 -10.08
N ALA A 103 49.62 -19.98 -9.68
CA ALA A 103 49.60 -18.88 -8.71
C ALA A 103 48.88 -17.64 -9.27
N THR A 104 48.11 -16.95 -8.41
CA THR A 104 47.55 -15.61 -8.70
C THR A 104 48.67 -14.56 -8.71
N SER A 105 48.38 -13.35 -9.19
CA SER A 105 49.33 -12.23 -9.08
C SER A 105 49.37 -11.61 -7.66
N PHE A 106 48.43 -11.99 -6.80
CA PHE A 106 48.20 -11.39 -5.48
C PHE A 106 49.04 -12.06 -4.38
N THR A 107 49.52 -11.24 -3.44
CA THR A 107 50.45 -11.68 -2.39
C THR A 107 49.77 -12.22 -1.12
N ASP A 108 48.46 -12.05 -0.98
CA ASP A 108 47.66 -12.26 0.23
C ASP A 108 46.68 -13.45 0.14
N MET A 109 46.92 -14.41 -0.76
CA MET A 109 46.08 -15.60 -0.91
C MET A 109 46.29 -16.68 0.18
N THR A 110 47.15 -16.43 1.17
CA THR A 110 47.39 -17.39 2.26
C THR A 110 46.14 -17.52 3.14
N GLY A 111 45.62 -18.74 3.31
CA GLY A 111 44.37 -19.01 4.02
C GLY A 111 43.11 -18.96 3.13
N ALA A 112 43.27 -18.63 1.84
CA ALA A 112 42.22 -18.64 0.83
C ALA A 112 42.65 -19.45 -0.42
N GLU A 113 43.49 -20.48 -0.23
CA GLU A 113 44.09 -21.25 -1.32
C GLU A 113 43.03 -21.91 -2.21
N TRP A 114 41.90 -22.33 -1.61
CA TRP A 114 40.75 -22.90 -2.31
C TRP A 114 40.19 -21.95 -3.38
N ALA A 115 40.36 -20.63 -3.21
CA ALA A 115 39.85 -19.62 -4.12
C ALA A 115 40.83 -19.26 -5.25
N SER A 116 42.07 -19.76 -5.20
CA SER A 116 43.16 -19.28 -6.06
C SER A 116 42.87 -19.45 -7.55
N GLY A 117 42.28 -20.58 -7.95
CA GLY A 117 41.93 -20.83 -9.34
C GLY A 117 40.82 -19.92 -9.85
N PHE A 118 39.79 -19.67 -9.04
CA PHE A 118 38.69 -18.76 -9.39
C PHE A 118 39.18 -17.32 -9.50
N VAL A 119 39.91 -16.85 -8.50
CA VAL A 119 40.50 -15.49 -8.48
C VAL A 119 41.42 -15.30 -9.68
N GLN A 120 42.30 -16.26 -9.96
CA GLN A 120 43.15 -16.16 -11.15
C GLN A 120 42.36 -16.10 -12.45
N TYR A 121 41.33 -16.94 -12.59
CA TYR A 121 40.52 -16.97 -13.81
C TYR A 121 39.86 -15.61 -14.03
N CYS A 122 39.13 -15.11 -13.04
CA CYS A 122 38.48 -13.80 -13.08
C CYS A 122 39.48 -12.65 -13.30
N GLU A 123 40.69 -12.73 -12.73
CA GLU A 123 41.75 -11.74 -12.97
C GLU A 123 42.20 -11.76 -14.43
N THR A 124 42.41 -12.95 -14.99
CA THR A 124 42.92 -13.15 -16.35
C THR A 124 41.96 -12.60 -17.41
N ILE A 125 40.65 -12.75 -17.19
CA ILE A 125 39.62 -12.26 -18.10
C ILE A 125 39.11 -10.86 -17.76
N GLY A 126 39.69 -10.20 -16.74
CA GLY A 126 39.44 -8.78 -16.44
C GLY A 126 38.17 -8.50 -15.62
N ILE A 127 37.59 -9.50 -14.96
CA ILE A 127 36.40 -9.34 -14.11
C ILE A 127 36.77 -8.68 -12.78
N ILE A 128 37.89 -9.10 -12.19
CA ILE A 128 38.36 -8.59 -10.89
C ILE A 128 39.67 -7.83 -11.01
N ASN A 129 39.87 -6.93 -10.05
CA ASN A 129 41.15 -6.28 -9.80
C ASN A 129 41.44 -6.34 -8.28
N GLY A 130 42.73 -6.36 -7.92
CA GLY A 130 43.16 -6.14 -6.54
C GLY A 130 43.11 -4.67 -6.12
N TYR A 131 43.50 -4.37 -4.88
CA TYR A 131 43.46 -3.01 -4.33
C TYR A 131 44.53 -2.06 -4.87
N GLY A 132 45.41 -2.55 -5.77
CA GLY A 132 46.47 -1.76 -6.39
C GLY A 132 47.81 -1.76 -5.63
N ASP A 133 47.86 -2.38 -4.46
CA ASP A 133 49.06 -2.59 -3.64
C ASP A 133 49.66 -4.01 -3.77
N GLY A 134 49.10 -4.83 -4.66
CA GLY A 134 49.46 -6.24 -4.84
C GLY A 134 48.67 -7.22 -3.96
N THR A 135 47.61 -6.75 -3.30
CA THR A 135 46.67 -7.57 -2.53
C THR A 135 45.29 -7.64 -3.19
N PHE A 136 44.55 -8.72 -2.91
CA PHE A 136 43.18 -8.94 -3.37
C PHE A 136 42.13 -8.72 -2.27
N GLY A 137 42.47 -9.02 -1.01
CA GLY A 137 41.54 -9.06 0.11
C GLY A 137 40.55 -10.22 0.04
N PRO A 138 40.99 -11.50 -0.06
CA PRO A 138 40.08 -12.62 -0.29
C PRO A 138 39.03 -12.81 0.82
N SER A 139 39.35 -12.45 2.06
CA SER A 139 38.44 -12.55 3.21
C SER A 139 37.63 -11.29 3.49
N ASP A 140 37.85 -10.21 2.73
CA ASP A 140 37.08 -8.99 2.91
C ASP A 140 35.67 -9.17 2.34
N THR A 141 34.69 -8.54 2.98
CA THR A 141 33.32 -8.48 2.46
C THR A 141 33.28 -7.79 1.11
N VAL A 142 32.63 -8.41 0.12
CA VAL A 142 32.35 -7.77 -1.17
C VAL A 142 31.21 -6.77 -1.00
N THR A 143 31.33 -5.59 -1.60
CA THR A 143 30.21 -4.63 -1.60
C THR A 143 29.24 -4.91 -2.75
N THR A 144 27.99 -4.47 -2.62
CA THR A 144 26.96 -4.60 -3.67
C THR A 144 27.45 -4.07 -5.01
N TYR A 145 28.09 -2.90 -5.05
CA TYR A 145 28.61 -2.36 -6.31
C TYR A 145 29.88 -3.07 -6.80
N GLN A 146 30.68 -3.65 -5.90
CA GLN A 146 31.80 -4.51 -6.32
C GLN A 146 31.30 -5.80 -6.98
N PHE A 147 30.25 -6.42 -6.42
CA PHE A 147 29.67 -7.63 -6.99
C PHE A 147 28.96 -7.33 -8.33
N ALA A 148 28.16 -6.26 -8.38
CA ALA A 148 27.53 -5.80 -9.63
C ALA A 148 28.56 -5.49 -10.72
N LYS A 149 29.71 -4.90 -10.37
CA LYS A 149 30.83 -4.74 -11.31
C LYS A 149 31.29 -6.08 -11.88
N MET A 150 31.45 -7.09 -11.04
CA MET A 150 31.92 -8.42 -11.48
C MET A 150 30.92 -9.06 -12.44
N LEU A 151 29.61 -8.96 -12.15
CA LEU A 151 28.55 -9.44 -13.03
C LEU A 151 28.52 -8.69 -14.37
N LEU A 152 28.61 -7.35 -14.35
CA LEU A 152 28.68 -6.55 -15.58
C LEU A 152 29.90 -6.93 -16.43
N CYS A 153 31.07 -7.13 -15.81
CA CYS A 153 32.25 -7.58 -16.54
C CYS A 153 32.08 -9.00 -17.10
N ALA A 154 31.42 -9.90 -16.37
CA ALA A 154 31.09 -11.24 -16.84
C ALA A 154 30.19 -11.20 -18.09
N LEU A 155 29.23 -10.26 -18.14
CA LEU A 155 28.37 -9.98 -19.28
C LEU A 155 29.06 -9.22 -20.43
N GLY A 156 30.36 -8.96 -20.32
CA GLY A 156 31.19 -8.32 -21.35
C GLY A 156 31.30 -6.80 -21.26
N TYR A 157 30.70 -6.15 -20.26
CA TYR A 157 30.86 -4.72 -20.00
C TYR A 157 32.20 -4.39 -19.30
N GLY A 158 32.54 -3.11 -19.15
CA GLY A 158 33.76 -2.68 -18.45
C GLY A 158 35.04 -2.69 -19.29
N GLN A 159 34.98 -3.18 -20.52
CA GLN A 159 36.10 -3.22 -21.47
C GLN A 159 36.68 -1.83 -21.84
N LYS A 160 35.92 -0.74 -21.71
CA LYS A 160 36.39 0.62 -21.94
C LYS A 160 37.11 1.21 -20.72
N GLY A 161 37.14 0.50 -19.59
CA GLY A 161 37.74 0.96 -18.34
C GLY A 161 36.86 1.96 -17.60
N GLU A 162 35.54 1.93 -17.81
CA GLU A 162 34.55 2.76 -17.12
C GLU A 162 34.31 2.32 -15.67
N TYR A 163 34.71 1.11 -15.31
CA TYR A 163 34.58 0.55 -13.95
C TYR A 163 35.89 0.61 -13.14
N VAL A 164 36.72 1.62 -13.44
CA VAL A 164 37.91 1.99 -12.66
C VAL A 164 37.97 3.51 -12.47
N GLY A 165 38.81 3.98 -11.54
CA GLY A 165 38.99 5.42 -11.26
C GLY A 165 37.88 6.02 -10.40
N THR A 166 37.75 7.35 -10.34
CA THR A 166 36.93 8.04 -9.33
C THR A 166 35.42 7.77 -9.43
N TYR A 167 34.89 7.50 -10.63
CA TYR A 167 33.45 7.36 -10.88
C TYR A 167 33.01 5.92 -11.13
N TRP A 168 33.87 4.94 -10.81
CA TRP A 168 33.63 3.54 -11.14
C TRP A 168 32.30 3.02 -10.57
N SER A 169 32.01 3.32 -9.31
CA SER A 169 30.84 2.83 -8.60
C SER A 169 29.54 3.41 -9.15
N THR A 170 29.53 4.71 -9.49
CA THR A 170 28.38 5.36 -10.13
C THR A 170 28.12 4.78 -11.52
N ASN A 171 29.16 4.55 -12.33
CA ASN A 171 29.00 3.95 -13.64
C ASN A 171 28.45 2.52 -13.56
N VAL A 172 28.92 1.73 -12.59
CA VAL A 172 28.41 0.39 -12.31
C VAL A 172 26.94 0.46 -11.89
N ALA A 173 26.59 1.29 -10.92
CA ALA A 173 25.21 1.39 -10.42
C ALA A 173 24.23 1.78 -11.53
N VAL A 174 24.56 2.80 -12.34
CA VAL A 174 23.71 3.24 -13.45
C VAL A 174 23.52 2.14 -14.48
N GLN A 175 24.60 1.45 -14.87
CA GLN A 175 24.50 0.40 -15.88
C GLN A 175 23.78 -0.85 -15.34
N ALA A 176 24.05 -1.25 -14.10
CA ALA A 176 23.40 -2.40 -13.47
C ALA A 176 21.90 -2.17 -13.29
N VAL A 177 21.48 -0.96 -12.89
CA VAL A 177 20.05 -0.60 -12.83
C VAL A 177 19.42 -0.60 -14.21
N LYS A 178 20.12 -0.06 -15.22
CA LYS A 178 19.64 -0.05 -16.60
C LYS A 178 19.40 -1.46 -17.16
N LEU A 179 20.20 -2.43 -16.74
CA LEU A 179 20.09 -3.82 -17.19
C LEU A 179 19.24 -4.69 -16.26
N GLY A 180 18.59 -4.12 -15.23
CA GLY A 180 17.77 -4.88 -14.28
C GLY A 180 18.56 -5.75 -13.29
N ILE A 181 19.90 -5.68 -13.28
CA ILE A 181 20.72 -6.43 -12.30
C ILE A 181 20.49 -5.87 -10.89
N LEU A 182 20.37 -4.55 -10.75
CA LEU A 182 20.07 -3.87 -9.49
C LEU A 182 18.74 -3.11 -9.58
N THR A 183 18.00 -3.05 -8.49
CA THR A 183 16.82 -2.18 -8.38
C THR A 183 17.23 -0.71 -8.22
N LYS A 184 16.40 0.21 -8.71
CA LYS A 184 16.61 1.66 -8.51
C LYS A 184 16.56 1.99 -7.03
N GLY A 185 17.56 2.70 -6.52
CA GLY A 185 17.66 3.08 -5.11
C GLY A 185 18.57 2.18 -4.27
N THR A 186 19.06 1.07 -4.83
CA THR A 186 20.03 0.18 -4.14
C THR A 186 21.28 0.95 -3.70
N THR A 187 21.56 0.90 -2.39
CA THR A 187 22.73 1.52 -1.77
C THR A 187 23.95 0.59 -1.76
N ASP A 188 25.16 1.16 -1.84
CA ASP A 188 26.39 0.38 -1.71
C ASP A 188 26.62 -0.01 -0.24
N GLY A 189 26.68 -1.31 0.03
CA GLY A 189 26.90 -1.89 1.35
C GLY A 189 27.50 -3.28 1.21
N GLY A 190 27.71 -3.99 2.33
CA GLY A 190 28.15 -5.39 2.27
C GLY A 190 27.07 -6.25 1.61
N CYS A 191 27.42 -6.97 0.55
CA CYS A 191 26.46 -7.79 -0.19
C CYS A 191 26.15 -9.05 0.62
N THR A 192 24.90 -9.20 1.06
CA THR A 192 24.42 -10.41 1.74
C THR A 192 24.32 -11.57 0.75
N ARG A 193 24.25 -12.81 1.25
CA ARG A 193 24.06 -13.99 0.39
C ARG A 193 22.74 -13.92 -0.37
N ASP A 194 21.70 -13.45 0.28
CA ASP A 194 20.39 -13.25 -0.32
C ASP A 194 20.42 -12.27 -1.49
N MET A 195 21.00 -11.07 -1.27
CA MET A 195 21.20 -10.08 -2.34
C MET A 195 22.11 -10.62 -3.46
N THR A 196 23.12 -11.41 -3.09
CA THR A 196 24.03 -12.03 -4.06
C THR A 196 23.29 -13.03 -4.95
N ALA A 197 22.34 -13.78 -4.40
CA ALA A 197 21.47 -14.68 -5.16
C ALA A 197 20.61 -13.89 -6.14
N LEU A 198 19.87 -12.89 -5.68
CA LEU A 198 19.04 -12.04 -6.53
C LEU A 198 19.83 -11.44 -7.70
N TYR A 199 20.99 -10.83 -7.42
CA TYR A 199 21.77 -10.17 -8.49
C TYR A 199 22.44 -11.17 -9.44
N ALA A 200 22.85 -12.34 -8.95
CA ALA A 200 23.36 -13.42 -9.79
C ALA A 200 22.27 -14.01 -10.69
N TYR A 201 21.06 -14.21 -10.14
CA TYR A 201 19.87 -14.63 -10.87
C TYR A 201 19.52 -13.62 -11.98
N ASN A 202 19.39 -12.34 -11.65
CA ASN A 202 19.11 -11.31 -12.65
C ASN A 202 20.15 -11.30 -13.77
N ALA A 203 21.43 -11.48 -13.43
CA ALA A 203 22.51 -11.53 -14.41
C ALA A 203 22.48 -12.76 -15.34
N LEU A 204 21.84 -13.87 -14.95
CA LEU A 204 21.72 -15.06 -15.81
C LEU A 204 20.96 -14.76 -17.10
N PHE A 205 19.94 -13.91 -17.01
CA PHE A 205 19.00 -13.61 -18.10
C PHE A 205 19.31 -12.33 -18.86
N VAL A 206 20.33 -11.57 -18.46
CA VAL A 206 20.77 -10.39 -19.21
C VAL A 206 21.52 -10.81 -20.46
N THR A 207 21.14 -10.24 -21.61
CA THR A 207 21.87 -10.42 -22.87
C THR A 207 23.30 -9.91 -22.76
N GLN A 208 24.27 -10.75 -23.15
CA GLN A 208 25.67 -10.38 -23.15
C GLN A 208 25.97 -9.28 -24.18
N ALA A 209 27.04 -8.53 -23.95
CA ALA A 209 27.44 -7.45 -24.84
C ALA A 209 28.94 -7.48 -25.17
N THR A 210 29.26 -7.05 -26.38
CA THR A 210 30.64 -6.84 -26.83
C THR A 210 30.89 -5.35 -27.09
N TYR A 211 32.10 -4.89 -26.75
CA TYR A 211 32.47 -3.51 -27.00
C TYR A 211 32.99 -3.34 -28.43
N ASP A 212 32.26 -2.57 -29.23
CA ASP A 212 32.71 -2.15 -30.56
C ASP A 212 33.51 -0.84 -30.45
N SER A 213 34.82 -0.94 -30.69
CA SER A 213 35.74 0.19 -30.63
C SER A 213 35.53 1.22 -31.75
N ASP A 214 34.95 0.82 -32.89
CA ASP A 214 34.74 1.71 -34.03
C ASP A 214 33.52 2.59 -33.82
N SER A 215 32.44 2.03 -33.26
CA SER A 215 31.22 2.78 -32.90
C SER A 215 31.25 3.35 -31.48
N ASN A 216 32.22 2.95 -30.65
CA ASN A 216 32.37 3.33 -29.24
C ASN A 216 31.07 3.04 -28.45
N LYS A 217 30.50 1.86 -28.69
CA LYS A 217 29.25 1.37 -28.09
C LYS A 217 29.35 -0.12 -27.73
N TYR A 218 28.53 -0.51 -26.76
CA TYR A 218 28.24 -1.93 -26.53
C TYR A 218 27.18 -2.39 -27.52
N VAL A 219 27.44 -3.53 -28.16
CA VAL A 219 26.53 -4.22 -29.07
C VAL A 219 26.17 -5.54 -28.40
N THR A 220 24.88 -5.79 -28.23
CA THR A 220 24.40 -7.06 -27.67
C THR A 220 24.74 -8.20 -28.62
N THR A 221 25.17 -9.33 -28.06
CA THR A 221 25.30 -10.57 -28.82
C THR A 221 23.90 -11.10 -29.12
N ASP A 222 23.69 -11.77 -30.27
CA ASP A 222 22.37 -12.29 -30.68
C ASP A 222 21.83 -13.30 -29.63
N ASN A 223 21.00 -12.81 -28.70
CA ASN A 223 20.26 -13.56 -27.66
C ASN A 223 21.08 -14.51 -26.75
N GLU A 224 22.41 -14.45 -26.73
CA GLU A 224 23.22 -15.28 -25.83
C GLU A 224 23.23 -14.71 -24.39
N THR A 225 22.28 -15.12 -23.56
CA THR A 225 22.33 -14.95 -22.09
C THR A 225 23.27 -15.98 -21.47
N LEU A 226 23.66 -15.79 -20.20
CA LEU A 226 24.47 -16.81 -19.50
C LEU A 226 23.66 -18.09 -19.22
N ALA A 227 22.35 -17.95 -19.02
CA ALA A 227 21.42 -19.08 -18.89
C ALA A 227 21.45 -19.97 -20.14
N VAL A 228 21.27 -19.38 -21.33
CA VAL A 228 21.29 -20.10 -22.61
C VAL A 228 22.66 -20.72 -22.88
N GLN A 229 23.74 -20.00 -22.57
CA GLN A 229 25.10 -20.44 -22.89
C GLN A 229 25.59 -21.60 -22.02
N ASN A 230 25.29 -21.60 -20.73
CA ASN A 230 25.94 -22.47 -19.75
C ASN A 230 24.99 -23.41 -19.00
N PHE A 231 23.68 -23.23 -19.12
CA PHE A 231 22.67 -23.93 -18.32
C PHE A 231 21.50 -24.47 -19.14
N ASP A 232 21.69 -24.66 -20.45
CA ASP A 232 20.70 -25.25 -21.37
C ASP A 232 19.29 -24.61 -21.25
N TYR A 233 19.25 -23.31 -20.94
CA TYR A 233 18.01 -22.56 -20.81
C TYR A 233 17.38 -22.33 -22.18
N ILE A 234 16.08 -22.59 -22.26
CA ILE A 234 15.24 -22.30 -23.42
C ILE A 234 14.11 -21.36 -23.02
N THR A 235 13.62 -20.60 -23.99
CA THR A 235 12.40 -19.80 -23.87
C THR A 235 11.32 -20.43 -24.72
N VAL A 236 10.15 -20.65 -24.12
CA VAL A 236 8.96 -21.17 -24.79
C VAL A 236 7.90 -20.10 -24.72
N ASP A 237 7.67 -19.44 -25.84
CA ASP A 237 6.58 -18.47 -26.00
C ASP A 237 5.30 -19.23 -26.37
N GLY A 238 4.16 -18.76 -25.88
CA GLY A 238 2.87 -19.40 -26.13
C GLY A 238 1.72 -18.79 -25.33
N VAL A 239 0.59 -19.47 -25.31
CA VAL A 239 -0.63 -18.99 -24.60
C VAL A 239 -0.82 -19.77 -23.30
N LEU A 240 -1.00 -19.04 -22.19
CA LEU A 240 -1.31 -19.64 -20.90
C LEU A 240 -2.75 -20.17 -20.86
N ASN A 241 -2.95 -21.36 -20.33
CA ASN A 241 -4.23 -22.03 -20.23
C ASN A 241 -4.35 -22.77 -18.88
N TYR A 242 -5.55 -23.26 -18.57
CA TYR A 242 -5.84 -23.93 -17.31
C TYR A 242 -6.66 -25.20 -17.50
N ASP A 243 -6.21 -26.28 -16.86
CA ASP A 243 -6.92 -27.55 -16.76
C ASP A 243 -7.23 -27.88 -15.29
N THR A 244 -8.43 -28.40 -15.03
CA THR A 244 -8.87 -28.72 -13.66
C THR A 244 -8.12 -29.90 -13.04
N ASP A 245 -7.58 -30.80 -13.86
CA ASP A 245 -6.85 -31.98 -13.40
C ASP A 245 -5.35 -31.70 -13.25
N ASP A 246 -4.76 -30.91 -14.16
CA ASP A 246 -3.31 -30.70 -14.27
C ASP A 246 -2.82 -29.28 -13.94
N GLY A 247 -3.71 -28.31 -13.70
CA GLY A 247 -3.35 -26.92 -13.37
C GLY A 247 -3.02 -26.05 -14.59
N TYR A 248 -2.14 -25.06 -14.41
CA TYR A 248 -1.74 -24.14 -15.48
C TYR A 248 -0.75 -24.76 -16.44
N TYR A 249 -0.93 -24.47 -17.73
CA TYR A 249 -0.01 -24.91 -18.78
C TYR A 249 0.04 -23.90 -19.92
N VAL A 250 1.19 -23.83 -20.58
CA VAL A 250 1.42 -23.02 -21.77
C VAL A 250 1.35 -23.92 -22.99
N VAL A 251 0.53 -23.53 -23.95
CA VAL A 251 0.50 -24.12 -25.29
C VAL A 251 1.57 -23.39 -26.11
N PRO A 252 2.68 -24.05 -26.49
CA PRO A 252 3.77 -23.40 -27.19
C PRO A 252 3.35 -22.91 -28.58
N ASP A 253 3.95 -21.81 -29.01
CA ASP A 253 3.82 -21.32 -30.38
C ASP A 253 4.39 -22.32 -31.40
N SER A 254 3.90 -22.24 -32.64
CA SER A 254 4.30 -23.18 -33.71
C SER A 254 5.76 -23.06 -34.12
N ASP A 255 6.42 -21.94 -33.85
CA ASP A 255 7.86 -21.70 -34.08
C ASP A 255 8.73 -22.03 -32.86
N SER A 256 8.13 -22.43 -31.74
CA SER A 256 8.89 -22.83 -30.56
C SER A 256 9.61 -24.17 -30.80
N ASP A 257 10.77 -24.32 -30.16
CA ASP A 257 11.56 -25.55 -30.23
C ASP A 257 10.92 -26.72 -29.45
N VAL A 258 9.81 -26.48 -28.74
CA VAL A 258 9.08 -27.42 -27.88
C VAL A 258 7.68 -27.67 -28.45
N SER A 259 7.33 -28.94 -28.70
CA SER A 259 6.02 -29.27 -29.29
C SER A 259 4.95 -29.69 -28.28
N ASP A 260 5.33 -29.94 -27.03
CA ASP A 260 4.45 -30.43 -25.97
C ASP A 260 4.08 -29.27 -25.03
N ASN A 261 2.89 -29.34 -24.42
CA ASN A 261 2.47 -28.32 -23.45
C ASN A 261 3.44 -28.26 -22.27
N VAL A 262 3.77 -27.03 -21.85
CA VAL A 262 4.66 -26.78 -20.71
C VAL A 262 3.81 -26.47 -19.50
N TYR A 263 3.82 -27.33 -18.49
CA TYR A 263 3.06 -27.11 -17.25
C TYR A 263 3.80 -26.15 -16.33
N VAL A 264 3.10 -25.15 -15.81
CA VAL A 264 3.66 -24.03 -15.06
C VAL A 264 2.92 -23.85 -13.72
N GLU A 265 3.62 -23.32 -12.73
CA GLU A 265 2.97 -22.65 -11.60
C GLU A 265 2.70 -21.19 -12.01
N CYS A 266 1.54 -20.66 -11.65
CA CYS A 266 1.12 -19.32 -12.05
C CYS A 266 0.59 -18.58 -10.82
N ASP A 267 1.37 -17.60 -10.35
CA ASP A 267 1.00 -16.74 -9.22
C ASP A 267 0.18 -15.53 -9.67
N ASP A 268 0.20 -15.20 -10.97
CA ASP A 268 -0.63 -14.17 -11.58
C ASP A 268 -1.65 -14.79 -12.55
N PRO A 269 -2.78 -15.28 -12.01
CA PRO A 269 -3.80 -15.93 -12.82
C PRO A 269 -4.53 -14.98 -13.77
N THR A 270 -4.33 -13.65 -13.67
CA THR A 270 -4.85 -12.70 -14.66
C THR A 270 -4.22 -12.92 -16.04
N LEU A 271 -3.07 -13.59 -16.11
CA LEU A 271 -2.39 -13.98 -17.35
C LEU A 271 -3.10 -15.12 -18.11
N LEU A 272 -4.14 -15.72 -17.53
CA LEU A 272 -4.87 -16.82 -18.17
C LEU A 272 -5.42 -16.37 -19.54
N TYR A 273 -5.14 -17.16 -20.58
CA TYR A 273 -5.42 -16.89 -21.99
C TYR A 273 -4.61 -15.76 -22.64
N GLN A 274 -3.61 -15.21 -21.95
CA GLN A 274 -2.69 -14.24 -22.53
C GLN A 274 -1.44 -14.91 -23.11
N GLN A 275 -0.74 -14.17 -23.98
CA GLN A 275 0.59 -14.54 -24.44
C GLN A 275 1.60 -14.43 -23.30
N VAL A 276 2.40 -15.47 -23.14
CA VAL A 276 3.41 -15.59 -22.09
C VAL A 276 4.69 -16.19 -22.65
N SER A 277 5.81 -15.88 -22.01
CA SER A 277 7.09 -16.54 -22.22
C SER A 277 7.47 -17.33 -20.99
N VAL A 278 7.79 -18.61 -21.20
CA VAL A 278 8.23 -19.55 -20.17
C VAL A 278 9.73 -19.78 -20.31
N GLY A 279 10.45 -19.63 -19.21
CA GLY A 279 11.84 -20.03 -19.11
C GLY A 279 11.97 -21.45 -18.60
N GLU A 280 12.59 -22.35 -19.34
CA GLU A 280 12.78 -23.75 -18.95
C GLU A 280 14.25 -24.18 -18.98
N ILE A 281 14.62 -25.08 -18.07
CA ILE A 281 15.90 -25.78 -18.05
C ILE A 281 15.63 -27.29 -17.99
N ASP A 282 16.17 -28.08 -18.93
CA ASP A 282 15.88 -29.51 -19.22
C ASP A 282 15.88 -30.47 -18.00
N GLU A 283 16.56 -30.12 -16.89
CA GLU A 283 16.58 -30.92 -15.64
C GLU A 283 15.90 -30.24 -14.43
N ILE A 284 15.52 -28.96 -14.53
CA ILE A 284 14.87 -28.18 -13.47
C ILE A 284 13.36 -28.04 -13.74
N GLY A 285 13.00 -27.95 -15.02
CA GLY A 285 11.66 -27.54 -15.45
C GLY A 285 11.56 -26.02 -15.56
N VAL A 286 10.35 -25.52 -15.31
CA VAL A 286 10.01 -24.11 -15.45
C VAL A 286 10.69 -23.27 -14.36
N THR A 287 11.29 -22.16 -14.78
CA THR A 287 12.07 -21.24 -13.93
C THR A 287 11.57 -19.81 -13.98
N SER A 288 10.70 -19.48 -14.95
CA SER A 288 9.99 -18.22 -15.02
C SER A 288 8.74 -18.34 -15.89
N LEU A 289 7.72 -17.57 -15.56
CA LEU A 289 6.55 -17.31 -16.38
C LEU A 289 6.40 -15.79 -16.47
N THR A 290 6.38 -15.24 -17.68
CA THR A 290 6.33 -13.79 -17.89
C THR A 290 5.29 -13.43 -18.94
N ALA A 291 4.49 -12.40 -18.68
CA ALA A 291 3.56 -11.87 -19.67
C ALA A 291 4.31 -11.25 -20.86
N LEU A 292 3.82 -11.48 -22.07
CA LEU A 292 4.24 -10.72 -23.25
C LEU A 292 3.31 -9.51 -23.40
N ASP A 293 3.91 -8.31 -23.45
CA ASP A 293 3.17 -7.05 -23.42
C ASP A 293 2.53 -6.74 -24.78
N GLU A 294 1.28 -7.19 -24.95
CA GLU A 294 0.41 -6.83 -26.07
C GLU A 294 -0.98 -6.38 -25.59
N THR A 295 -1.01 -5.52 -24.56
CA THR A 295 -2.25 -4.81 -24.23
C THR A 295 -2.60 -3.86 -25.39
N LEU A 296 -3.47 -4.34 -26.29
CA LEU A 296 -3.65 -3.72 -27.60
C LEU A 296 -4.59 -2.51 -27.57
N ASP A 297 -5.59 -2.47 -26.67
CA ASP A 297 -6.31 -1.23 -26.37
C ASP A 297 -7.38 -1.33 -25.27
N THR A 298 -7.88 -0.16 -24.88
CA THR A 298 -8.83 0.07 -23.82
C THR A 298 -9.79 1.22 -24.19
N PHE A 299 -11.11 1.02 -24.05
CA PHE A 299 -12.10 1.99 -24.52
C PHE A 299 -13.35 2.21 -23.67
N ALA A 300 -13.77 3.48 -23.58
CA ALA A 300 -14.97 3.94 -22.88
C ALA A 300 -16.30 3.83 -23.66
N ASP A 301 -16.34 3.34 -24.91
CA ASP A 301 -17.56 3.36 -25.73
C ASP A 301 -18.14 1.98 -26.09
N GLY A 302 -17.50 0.89 -25.67
CA GLY A 302 -17.96 -0.48 -25.92
C GLY A 302 -17.90 -0.90 -27.40
N LYS A 303 -17.07 -0.24 -28.21
CA LYS A 303 -17.05 -0.42 -29.68
C LYS A 303 -15.83 -1.15 -30.21
N LEU A 304 -15.61 -2.36 -29.70
CA LEU A 304 -14.59 -3.26 -30.23
C LEU A 304 -14.70 -3.43 -31.76
N ALA A 305 -15.92 -3.59 -32.29
CA ALA A 305 -16.15 -3.75 -33.72
C ALA A 305 -15.69 -2.55 -34.59
N GLU A 306 -15.76 -1.30 -34.09
CA GLU A 306 -15.28 -0.13 -34.85
C GLU A 306 -13.74 -0.10 -34.95
N ARG A 307 -13.05 -0.76 -34.02
CA ARG A 307 -11.60 -0.90 -34.00
C ARG A 307 -11.07 -1.93 -34.98
N LEU A 308 -11.73 -3.08 -35.01
CA LEU A 308 -11.37 -4.20 -35.87
C LEU A 308 -11.48 -3.81 -37.37
N ASP A 309 -12.22 -2.73 -37.70
CA ASP A 309 -12.40 -2.19 -39.06
C ASP A 309 -11.45 -1.01 -39.40
N SER A 310 -10.60 -0.56 -38.46
CA SER A 310 -9.71 0.59 -38.69
C SER A 310 -8.50 0.21 -39.56
N THR A 311 -8.33 0.94 -40.66
CA THR A 311 -7.74 0.41 -41.90
C THR A 311 -6.21 0.34 -41.97
N ASP A 312 -5.47 0.42 -40.85
CA ASP A 312 -4.01 0.56 -40.96
C ASP A 312 -3.10 -0.28 -40.04
N ASP A 313 -3.50 -0.97 -38.95
CA ASP A 313 -2.51 -1.79 -38.18
C ASP A 313 -3.07 -2.97 -37.34
N LEU A 314 -4.37 -3.31 -37.39
CA LEU A 314 -4.95 -4.39 -36.57
C LEU A 314 -5.82 -5.31 -37.43
N TYR A 315 -5.19 -6.32 -38.04
CA TYR A 315 -5.87 -7.21 -38.98
C TYR A 315 -6.55 -8.36 -38.22
N VAL A 316 -7.87 -8.32 -38.10
CA VAL A 316 -8.61 -9.59 -38.06
C VAL A 316 -8.46 -10.21 -39.44
N ALA A 317 -8.26 -11.53 -39.53
CA ALA A 317 -8.09 -12.26 -40.79
C ALA A 317 -9.29 -12.06 -41.75
N LYS A 318 -9.38 -10.94 -42.47
CA LYS A 318 -10.58 -10.51 -43.22
C LYS A 318 -11.85 -10.43 -42.36
N ALA A 319 -12.76 -9.52 -42.69
CA ALA A 319 -14.12 -9.49 -42.14
C ALA A 319 -14.99 -10.73 -42.51
N THR A 320 -14.38 -11.88 -42.84
CA THR A 320 -15.04 -13.14 -43.19
C THR A 320 -14.52 -14.35 -42.41
N ASP A 321 -13.42 -14.22 -41.66
CA ASP A 321 -12.89 -15.31 -40.84
C ASP A 321 -13.34 -15.11 -39.38
N THR A 322 -13.37 -16.20 -38.63
CA THR A 322 -13.87 -16.25 -37.25
C THR A 322 -12.74 -16.31 -36.24
N VAL A 323 -12.95 -15.80 -35.03
CA VAL A 323 -11.97 -15.80 -33.93
C VAL A 323 -12.43 -16.67 -32.76
N THR A 324 -11.51 -17.03 -31.88
CA THR A 324 -11.85 -17.52 -30.54
C THR A 324 -12.08 -16.33 -29.61
N VAL A 325 -13.15 -16.35 -28.84
CA VAL A 325 -13.42 -15.35 -27.80
C VAL A 325 -13.43 -16.04 -26.47
N VAL A 326 -12.68 -15.50 -25.51
CA VAL A 326 -12.75 -15.90 -24.12
C VAL A 326 -13.38 -14.75 -23.36
N THR A 327 -14.48 -14.99 -22.66
CA THR A 327 -15.08 -13.99 -21.76
C THR A 327 -15.12 -14.59 -20.38
N ASP A 328 -14.39 -13.99 -19.43
CA ASP A 328 -14.32 -14.44 -18.04
C ASP A 328 -14.00 -15.94 -17.90
N GLY A 329 -13.07 -16.43 -18.73
CA GLY A 329 -12.67 -17.84 -18.80
C GLY A 329 -13.56 -18.74 -19.65
N VAL A 330 -14.72 -18.27 -20.12
CA VAL A 330 -15.61 -19.03 -21.00
C VAL A 330 -15.17 -18.91 -22.46
N VAL A 331 -14.78 -20.04 -23.05
CA VAL A 331 -14.29 -20.10 -24.43
C VAL A 331 -15.43 -20.31 -25.44
N ALA A 332 -15.51 -19.44 -26.44
CA ALA A 332 -16.35 -19.54 -27.62
C ALA A 332 -15.48 -19.55 -28.90
N THR A 333 -15.55 -20.61 -29.69
CA THR A 333 -14.81 -20.72 -30.96
C THR A 333 -15.69 -20.32 -32.15
N ASP A 334 -15.07 -20.04 -33.29
CA ASP A 334 -15.75 -19.69 -34.54
C ASP A 334 -16.70 -18.47 -34.42
N VAL A 335 -16.29 -17.45 -33.65
CA VAL A 335 -17.08 -16.22 -33.41
C VAL A 335 -16.84 -15.22 -34.53
N ASP A 336 -17.93 -14.62 -35.03
CA ASP A 336 -17.87 -13.48 -35.94
C ASP A 336 -17.41 -12.23 -35.15
N PRO A 337 -16.25 -11.63 -35.46
CA PRO A 337 -15.73 -10.48 -34.72
C PRO A 337 -16.69 -9.28 -34.68
N ASP A 338 -17.49 -9.08 -35.73
CA ASP A 338 -18.48 -8.00 -35.80
C ASP A 338 -19.65 -8.19 -34.81
N SER A 339 -19.81 -9.40 -34.27
CA SER A 339 -20.88 -9.74 -33.32
C SER A 339 -20.49 -9.51 -31.85
N ILE A 340 -19.21 -9.24 -31.59
CA ILE A 340 -18.69 -9.08 -30.23
C ILE A 340 -19.09 -7.73 -29.67
N THR A 341 -19.76 -7.76 -28.52
CA THR A 341 -20.10 -6.57 -27.73
C THR A 341 -19.35 -6.63 -26.42
N VAL A 342 -18.67 -5.54 -26.08
CA VAL A 342 -17.87 -5.44 -24.86
C VAL A 342 -18.49 -4.40 -23.95
N THR A 343 -18.63 -4.72 -22.66
CA THR A 343 -19.07 -3.75 -21.66
C THR A 343 -18.02 -2.63 -21.58
N ALA A 344 -18.44 -1.37 -21.56
CA ALA A 344 -17.47 -0.27 -21.52
C ALA A 344 -16.67 -0.29 -20.21
N GLY A 345 -15.35 -0.07 -20.29
CA GLY A 345 -14.41 -0.12 -19.16
C GLY A 345 -13.85 -1.50 -18.80
N THR A 346 -14.18 -2.56 -19.56
CA THR A 346 -13.56 -3.88 -19.36
C THR A 346 -12.20 -3.99 -20.05
N VAL A 347 -11.44 -5.02 -19.67
CA VAL A 347 -10.12 -5.30 -20.27
C VAL A 347 -10.31 -6.21 -21.48
N VAL A 348 -9.71 -5.83 -22.61
CA VAL A 348 -9.71 -6.63 -23.83
C VAL A 348 -8.27 -6.87 -24.28
N SER A 349 -7.86 -8.13 -24.29
CA SER A 349 -6.59 -8.56 -24.87
C SER A 349 -6.85 -9.20 -26.21
N LEU A 350 -6.05 -8.83 -27.22
CA LEU A 350 -6.11 -9.43 -28.55
C LEU A 350 -4.84 -10.26 -28.69
N VAL A 351 -5.00 -11.52 -29.05
CA VAL A 351 -3.94 -12.52 -28.99
C VAL A 351 -3.79 -13.13 -30.39
N ASP A 352 -2.61 -12.95 -30.97
CA ASP A 352 -2.13 -13.69 -32.14
C ASP A 352 -1.68 -15.08 -31.66
N VAL A 353 -2.31 -16.15 -32.15
CA VAL A 353 -2.04 -17.52 -31.71
C VAL A 353 -1.72 -18.37 -32.93
N ALA A 354 -0.51 -18.92 -32.97
CA ALA A 354 -0.08 -19.73 -34.09
C ALA A 354 -0.94 -21.01 -34.27
N ASP A 355 -1.78 -21.09 -35.31
CA ASP A 355 -2.57 -22.29 -35.60
C ASP A 355 -1.73 -23.41 -36.27
N SER A 356 -1.93 -24.61 -35.75
CA SER A 356 -1.19 -25.85 -35.96
C SER A 356 -1.36 -26.56 -37.32
N SER A 357 -1.78 -25.89 -38.40
CA SER A 357 -2.00 -26.63 -39.66
C SER A 357 -1.56 -26.02 -40.98
N ASP A 358 -1.32 -24.71 -41.12
CA ASP A 358 -0.73 -24.14 -42.34
C ASP A 358 -0.22 -22.68 -42.19
N ASP A 359 -0.21 -22.09 -40.98
CA ASP A 359 0.27 -20.72 -40.77
C ASP A 359 1.68 -20.70 -40.14
N TYR A 360 2.60 -20.03 -40.81
CA TYR A 360 3.99 -19.89 -40.40
C TYR A 360 4.25 -18.42 -40.10
N SER A 361 3.69 -17.93 -39.00
CA SER A 361 4.19 -16.79 -38.18
C SER A 361 3.09 -16.35 -37.21
N THR A 362 3.52 -15.67 -36.14
CA THR A 362 2.86 -14.44 -35.69
C THR A 362 2.72 -13.51 -36.90
N ASP A 363 1.65 -13.71 -37.67
CA ASP A 363 1.45 -13.03 -38.94
C ASP A 363 0.87 -11.62 -38.76
N GLY A 364 0.71 -11.22 -37.49
CA GLY A 364 0.16 -9.94 -37.07
C GLY A 364 -1.36 -9.93 -37.13
N LYS A 365 -2.01 -11.11 -37.12
CA LYS A 365 -3.47 -11.24 -37.09
C LYS A 365 -3.96 -11.70 -35.72
N ILE A 366 -5.22 -11.37 -35.44
CA ILE A 366 -5.88 -11.74 -34.19
C ILE A 366 -6.57 -13.10 -34.36
N ASP A 367 -6.19 -14.09 -33.56
CA ASP A 367 -6.82 -15.41 -33.50
C ASP A 367 -7.73 -15.59 -32.28
N MET A 368 -7.37 -14.94 -31.18
CA MET A 368 -8.12 -14.97 -29.93
C MET A 368 -8.36 -13.57 -29.37
N ILE A 369 -9.53 -13.35 -28.79
CA ILE A 369 -9.92 -12.13 -28.08
C ILE A 369 -10.27 -12.55 -26.66
N VAL A 370 -9.55 -12.04 -25.67
CA VAL A 370 -9.83 -12.27 -24.25
C VAL A 370 -10.51 -11.03 -23.70
N ILE A 371 -11.67 -11.21 -23.10
CA ILE A 371 -12.47 -10.17 -22.46
C ILE A 371 -12.55 -10.53 -20.99
N THR A 372 -12.12 -9.62 -20.14
CA THR A 372 -12.27 -9.73 -18.68
C THR A 372 -13.23 -8.64 -18.24
N ASP A 373 -14.46 -9.03 -17.94
CA ASP A 373 -15.45 -8.11 -17.41
C ASP A 373 -15.06 -7.73 -15.98
N LYS A 374 -15.04 -6.42 -15.74
CA LYS A 374 -14.68 -5.84 -14.45
C LYS A 374 -15.93 -5.23 -13.83
N SER A 375 -16.03 -5.38 -12.53
CA SER A 375 -16.97 -4.72 -11.66
C SER A 375 -16.20 -3.77 -10.74
N ILE A 376 -16.91 -2.80 -10.18
CA ILE A 376 -16.37 -1.87 -9.20
C ILE A 376 -17.06 -2.08 -7.85
N GLY A 377 -16.29 -1.92 -6.79
CA GLY A 377 -16.81 -1.83 -5.43
C GLY A 377 -15.93 -0.92 -4.59
N THR A 378 -16.50 -0.40 -3.51
CA THR A 378 -15.77 0.28 -2.45
C THR A 378 -15.75 -0.64 -1.24
N VAL A 379 -14.58 -0.79 -0.62
CA VAL A 379 -14.44 -1.60 0.59
C VAL A 379 -15.01 -0.83 1.78
N ASP A 380 -16.02 -1.39 2.44
CA ASP A 380 -16.65 -0.78 3.60
C ASP A 380 -15.78 -0.94 4.88
N ASP A 381 -16.28 -0.41 6.01
CA ASP A 381 -15.54 -0.25 7.26
C ASP A 381 -14.88 -1.54 7.80
N ASP A 382 -15.48 -2.71 7.58
CA ASP A 382 -14.96 -3.99 8.13
C ASP A 382 -13.83 -4.59 7.26
N GLY A 383 -13.50 -3.99 6.11
CA GLY A 383 -12.34 -4.38 5.30
C GLY A 383 -12.44 -5.81 4.75
N VAL A 384 -11.33 -6.57 4.87
CA VAL A 384 -11.29 -7.99 4.51
C VAL A 384 -11.37 -8.86 5.77
N THR A 385 -12.35 -9.76 5.80
CA THR A 385 -12.50 -10.77 6.85
C THR A 385 -12.12 -12.14 6.32
N VAL A 386 -11.29 -12.86 7.08
CA VAL A 386 -10.94 -14.27 6.80
C VAL A 386 -11.42 -15.13 7.95
N ASP A 387 -12.34 -16.06 7.69
CA ASP A 387 -12.88 -17.00 8.69
C ASP A 387 -12.68 -18.45 8.20
N ASP A 388 -11.93 -19.23 8.99
CA ASP A 388 -11.43 -20.56 8.65
C ASP A 388 -10.77 -20.62 7.26
N ASP A 389 -11.52 -21.10 6.26
CA ASP A 389 -11.09 -21.30 4.87
C ASP A 389 -11.85 -20.36 3.91
N THR A 390 -12.50 -19.30 4.40
CA THR A 390 -13.32 -18.37 3.61
C THR A 390 -12.89 -16.91 3.76
N VAL A 391 -13.18 -16.11 2.72
CA VAL A 391 -12.89 -14.67 2.61
C VAL A 391 -14.17 -13.92 2.29
N SER A 392 -14.36 -12.80 2.97
CA SER A 392 -15.38 -11.79 2.70
C SER A 392 -14.74 -10.42 2.57
N ILE A 393 -15.13 -9.65 1.55
CA ILE A 393 -14.73 -8.24 1.41
C ILE A 393 -15.97 -7.39 1.67
N ASP A 394 -15.95 -6.64 2.77
CA ASP A 394 -17.07 -5.80 3.16
C ASP A 394 -17.31 -4.71 2.12
N GLY A 395 -18.57 -4.38 1.87
CA GLY A 395 -18.99 -3.52 0.75
C GLY A 395 -19.10 -4.20 -0.62
N ILE A 396 -18.58 -5.42 -0.80
CA ILE A 396 -18.62 -6.16 -2.08
C ILE A 396 -19.44 -7.44 -1.96
N SER A 397 -20.73 -7.35 -2.31
CA SER A 397 -21.68 -8.47 -2.13
C SER A 397 -21.37 -9.74 -2.93
N ASP A 398 -20.56 -9.65 -3.98
CA ASP A 398 -20.18 -10.80 -4.80
C ASP A 398 -19.11 -11.66 -4.12
N ILE A 399 -18.34 -11.08 -3.19
CA ILE A 399 -17.22 -11.71 -2.49
C ILE A 399 -17.58 -11.81 -1.01
N THR A 400 -18.51 -12.71 -0.70
CA THR A 400 -18.93 -13.03 0.67
C THR A 400 -18.87 -14.54 0.89
N ASP A 401 -18.18 -14.95 1.94
CA ASP A 401 -17.99 -16.35 2.36
C ASP A 401 -17.46 -17.24 1.21
N ILE A 402 -16.50 -16.73 0.44
CA ILE A 402 -15.88 -17.45 -0.70
C ILE A 402 -14.63 -18.18 -0.22
N ASP A 403 -14.40 -19.41 -0.66
CA ASP A 403 -13.21 -20.18 -0.29
C ASP A 403 -11.91 -19.39 -0.58
N THR A 404 -10.93 -19.44 0.33
CA THR A 404 -9.68 -18.64 0.24
C THR A 404 -8.88 -18.91 -1.02
N GLU A 405 -8.97 -20.12 -1.59
CA GLU A 405 -8.33 -20.47 -2.87
C GLU A 405 -8.99 -19.82 -4.09
N ASN A 406 -10.23 -19.35 -3.93
CA ASN A 406 -11.06 -18.77 -4.97
C ASN A 406 -11.16 -17.23 -4.89
N VAL A 407 -10.33 -16.58 -4.07
CA VAL A 407 -10.22 -15.11 -4.03
C VAL A 407 -8.76 -14.70 -3.97
N VAL A 408 -8.32 -13.95 -4.98
CA VAL A 408 -7.01 -13.30 -5.01
C VAL A 408 -7.22 -11.80 -4.83
N TYR A 409 -6.61 -11.24 -3.79
CA TYR A 409 -6.75 -9.83 -3.44
C TYR A 409 -5.44 -9.27 -2.86
N PRO A 410 -5.23 -7.94 -2.90
CA PRO A 410 -4.03 -7.31 -2.35
C PRO A 410 -4.02 -7.45 -0.83
N SER A 411 -2.88 -7.84 -0.25
CA SER A 411 -2.75 -8.02 1.21
C SER A 411 -2.90 -6.72 2.02
N ASP A 412 -2.79 -5.57 1.36
CA ASP A 412 -2.90 -4.22 1.94
C ASP A 412 -4.25 -3.55 1.65
N LEU A 413 -5.25 -4.33 1.24
CA LEU A 413 -6.62 -3.83 1.05
C LEU A 413 -7.24 -3.40 2.39
N ALA A 414 -7.80 -2.19 2.43
CA ALA A 414 -8.35 -1.54 3.61
C ALA A 414 -9.72 -0.90 3.33
N ALA A 415 -10.43 -0.51 4.39
CA ALA A 415 -11.65 0.30 4.28
C ALA A 415 -11.42 1.57 3.45
N ASP A 416 -12.46 2.01 2.75
CA ASP A 416 -12.49 3.11 1.78
C ASP A 416 -11.67 2.87 0.49
N ASP A 417 -11.01 1.71 0.32
CA ASP A 417 -10.35 1.41 -0.95
C ASP A 417 -11.38 1.15 -2.05
N VAL A 418 -11.28 1.92 -3.14
CA VAL A 418 -11.99 1.60 -4.38
C VAL A 418 -11.26 0.48 -5.11
N VAL A 419 -11.96 -0.59 -5.45
CA VAL A 419 -11.40 -1.77 -6.14
C VAL A 419 -12.09 -2.06 -7.46
N LEU A 420 -11.32 -2.63 -8.38
CA LEU A 420 -11.82 -3.29 -9.57
C LEU A 420 -11.74 -4.80 -9.31
N TYR A 421 -12.78 -5.53 -9.65
CA TYR A 421 -12.78 -6.97 -9.49
C TYR A 421 -13.40 -7.69 -10.69
N SER A 422 -12.95 -8.91 -10.95
CA SER A 422 -13.46 -9.78 -12.02
C SER A 422 -13.64 -11.20 -11.49
N TYR A 423 -14.56 -11.94 -12.08
CA TYR A 423 -14.77 -13.35 -11.77
C TYR A 423 -14.42 -14.21 -12.98
N ASN A 424 -13.61 -15.26 -12.80
CA ASN A 424 -13.27 -16.19 -13.87
C ASN A 424 -14.02 -17.50 -13.68
N GLU A 425 -14.94 -17.81 -14.61
CA GLU A 425 -15.76 -19.03 -14.55
C GLU A 425 -14.95 -20.32 -14.74
N LYS A 426 -13.77 -20.25 -15.36
CA LYS A 426 -12.94 -21.42 -15.63
C LYS A 426 -12.16 -21.87 -14.40
N THR A 427 -11.66 -20.92 -13.60
CA THR A 427 -10.96 -21.20 -12.34
C THR A 427 -11.86 -21.09 -11.12
N GLU A 428 -13.09 -20.58 -11.28
CA GLU A 428 -14.04 -20.27 -10.20
C GLU A 428 -13.48 -19.23 -9.19
N THR A 429 -12.63 -18.32 -9.66
CA THR A 429 -11.84 -17.40 -8.82
C THR A 429 -12.23 -15.94 -9.04
N TYR A 430 -12.30 -15.17 -7.97
CA TYR A 430 -12.36 -13.71 -7.98
C TYR A 430 -10.96 -13.10 -7.96
N TYR A 431 -10.74 -12.10 -8.82
CA TYR A 431 -9.51 -11.31 -8.85
C TYR A 431 -9.85 -9.87 -8.48
N VAL A 432 -9.26 -9.37 -7.41
CA VAL A 432 -9.48 -8.01 -6.88
C VAL A 432 -8.19 -7.23 -6.99
N GLU A 433 -8.29 -5.98 -7.43
CA GLU A 433 -7.17 -5.04 -7.50
C GLU A 433 -7.61 -3.65 -7.04
N LYS A 434 -6.70 -2.90 -6.42
CA LYS A 434 -6.98 -1.51 -6.03
C LYS A 434 -7.03 -0.63 -7.28
N ALA A 435 -8.07 0.18 -7.40
CA ALA A 435 -8.17 1.15 -8.48
C ALA A 435 -7.05 2.20 -8.34
N GLN A 436 -6.42 2.56 -9.46
CA GLN A 436 -5.41 3.61 -9.43
C GLN A 436 -6.10 4.95 -9.14
N SER A 437 -5.58 5.74 -8.21
CA SER A 437 -6.12 7.08 -7.92
C SER A 437 -5.22 8.22 -8.41
N ILE A 438 -5.85 9.34 -8.76
CA ILE A 438 -5.19 10.61 -9.07
C ILE A 438 -5.95 11.78 -8.44
N SER A 439 -5.26 12.56 -7.61
CA SER A 439 -5.85 13.73 -6.96
C SER A 439 -5.38 15.03 -7.61
N GLY A 440 -6.25 16.04 -7.62
CA GLY A 440 -5.92 17.42 -7.98
C GLY A 440 -7.15 18.27 -8.26
N GLU A 441 -6.92 19.54 -8.60
CA GLU A 441 -7.98 20.47 -8.96
C GLU A 441 -8.54 20.18 -10.36
N LEU A 442 -9.87 20.15 -10.47
CA LEU A 442 -10.58 19.97 -11.73
C LEU A 442 -10.56 21.27 -12.56
N THR A 443 -9.70 21.30 -13.58
CA THR A 443 -9.47 22.50 -14.42
C THR A 443 -10.31 22.56 -15.70
N GLY A 444 -11.04 21.48 -16.04
CA GLY A 444 -11.84 21.45 -17.26
C GLY A 444 -12.88 20.33 -17.30
N ILE A 445 -14.08 20.67 -17.76
CA ILE A 445 -15.19 19.75 -18.03
C ILE A 445 -15.74 20.02 -19.43
N THR A 446 -15.95 18.98 -20.22
CA THR A 446 -16.58 19.08 -21.55
C THR A 446 -17.83 18.21 -21.66
N SER A 447 -18.72 18.52 -22.62
CA SER A 447 -20.05 17.88 -22.79
C SER A 447 -20.05 16.37 -23.07
N ASN A 448 -18.89 15.73 -23.17
CA ASN A 448 -18.74 14.31 -23.47
C ASN A 448 -18.05 13.58 -22.30
N SER A 449 -18.37 13.95 -21.06
CA SER A 449 -17.81 13.36 -19.85
C SER A 449 -16.28 13.28 -19.86
N LYS A 450 -15.64 14.39 -20.24
CA LYS A 450 -14.17 14.51 -20.19
C LYS A 450 -13.77 15.53 -19.16
N TYR A 451 -12.87 15.11 -18.29
CA TYR A 451 -12.37 15.84 -17.13
C TYR A 451 -10.89 16.17 -17.32
N THR A 452 -10.41 17.27 -16.74
CA THR A 452 -8.99 17.64 -16.81
C THR A 452 -8.44 17.94 -15.42
N VAL A 453 -7.54 17.09 -14.94
CA VAL A 453 -6.86 17.21 -13.64
C VAL A 453 -5.36 17.16 -13.89
N ASN A 454 -4.58 18.04 -13.24
CA ASN A 454 -3.12 18.15 -13.42
C ASN A 454 -2.66 18.31 -14.89
N GLY A 455 -3.52 18.83 -15.76
CA GLY A 455 -3.27 18.98 -17.20
C GLY A 455 -3.47 17.71 -18.04
N THR A 456 -3.75 16.57 -17.42
CA THR A 456 -4.11 15.30 -18.07
C THR A 456 -5.63 15.24 -18.28
N LYS A 457 -6.06 14.65 -19.40
CA LYS A 457 -7.48 14.49 -19.72
C LYS A 457 -7.91 13.07 -19.44
N TYR A 458 -9.04 12.93 -18.77
CA TYR A 458 -9.68 11.67 -18.45
C TYR A 458 -11.08 11.62 -19.06
N VAL A 459 -11.58 10.42 -19.34
CA VAL A 459 -12.94 10.17 -19.79
C VAL A 459 -13.65 9.35 -18.72
N GLU A 460 -14.96 9.51 -18.59
CA GLU A 460 -15.80 8.63 -17.77
C GLU A 460 -15.76 7.19 -18.30
N SER A 461 -15.50 6.24 -17.41
CA SER A 461 -15.53 4.80 -17.71
C SER A 461 -16.95 4.33 -18.00
N GLY A 462 -17.10 3.12 -18.56
CA GLY A 462 -18.39 2.45 -18.60
C GLY A 462 -18.77 1.75 -17.29
N LEU A 463 -17.80 1.57 -16.39
CA LEU A 463 -17.95 0.88 -15.11
C LEU A 463 -18.31 1.82 -13.95
N VAL A 464 -18.92 2.97 -14.24
CA VAL A 464 -19.18 4.00 -13.23
C VAL A 464 -20.04 3.44 -12.11
N GLU A 465 -19.52 3.54 -10.88
CA GLU A 465 -20.26 3.19 -9.69
C GLU A 465 -21.43 4.16 -9.53
N THR A 466 -22.65 3.64 -9.49
CA THR A 466 -23.88 4.45 -9.35
C THR A 466 -24.36 4.56 -7.90
N ALA A 467 -23.57 4.05 -6.94
CA ALA A 467 -23.90 4.02 -5.52
C ALA A 467 -22.98 4.95 -4.70
N GLY A 468 -23.51 5.52 -3.61
CA GLY A 468 -22.70 6.11 -2.53
C GLY A 468 -22.49 7.62 -2.56
N ASP A 469 -21.52 8.11 -3.34
CA ASP A 469 -20.98 9.46 -3.17
C ASP A 469 -21.03 10.32 -4.47
N ALA A 470 -20.27 11.43 -4.57
CA ALA A 470 -20.36 12.42 -5.66
C ALA A 470 -20.29 11.80 -7.06
N GLY A 471 -21.45 11.60 -7.69
CA GLY A 471 -21.51 11.14 -9.08
C GLY A 471 -20.78 12.12 -10.00
N LEU A 472 -20.08 11.59 -11.01
CA LEU A 472 -19.30 12.37 -12.00
C LEU A 472 -20.09 13.52 -12.64
N SER A 473 -21.43 13.44 -12.66
CA SER A 473 -22.33 14.48 -13.15
C SER A 473 -22.40 15.75 -12.29
N ASP A 474 -21.99 15.67 -11.03
CA ASP A 474 -22.12 16.75 -10.04
C ASP A 474 -20.83 17.59 -9.92
N LEU A 475 -19.76 17.22 -10.62
CA LEU A 475 -18.46 17.90 -10.61
C LEU A 475 -18.49 19.29 -11.27
N SER A 476 -17.74 20.22 -10.70
CA SER A 476 -17.58 21.59 -11.17
C SER A 476 -16.10 21.97 -11.35
N ILE A 477 -15.82 22.87 -12.30
CA ILE A 477 -14.46 23.40 -12.48
C ILE A 477 -14.05 24.15 -11.20
N GLY A 478 -12.88 23.82 -10.67
CA GLY A 478 -12.33 24.32 -9.41
C GLY A 478 -12.47 23.34 -8.25
N ASP A 479 -13.28 22.28 -8.39
CA ASP A 479 -13.40 21.26 -7.35
C ASP A 479 -12.05 20.50 -7.19
N ALA A 480 -11.57 20.36 -5.96
CA ALA A 480 -10.51 19.41 -5.65
C ALA A 480 -11.10 17.99 -5.62
N VAL A 481 -10.53 17.09 -6.43
CA VAL A 481 -11.07 15.76 -6.66
C VAL A 481 -9.98 14.70 -6.54
N THR A 482 -10.36 13.50 -6.10
CA THR A 482 -9.63 12.26 -6.29
C THR A 482 -10.39 11.40 -7.29
N PHE A 483 -9.79 11.13 -8.44
CA PHE A 483 -10.35 10.20 -9.43
C PHE A 483 -9.75 8.82 -9.25
N TYR A 484 -10.60 7.81 -9.17
CA TYR A 484 -10.21 6.41 -9.27
C TYR A 484 -10.41 5.96 -10.71
N LEU A 485 -9.44 5.22 -11.22
CA LEU A 485 -9.33 4.86 -12.62
C LEU A 485 -9.47 3.35 -12.79
N ASP A 486 -10.09 2.94 -13.89
CA ASP A 486 -10.02 1.56 -14.36
C ASP A 486 -8.63 1.24 -14.97
N ASN A 487 -8.44 -0.01 -15.39
CA ASN A 487 -7.22 -0.45 -16.09
C ASN A 487 -6.98 0.32 -17.42
N ASN A 488 -7.97 1.08 -17.88
CA ASN A 488 -7.99 1.85 -19.12
C ASN A 488 -7.60 3.32 -18.90
N SER A 489 -7.31 3.70 -17.65
CA SER A 489 -7.11 5.10 -17.20
C SER A 489 -8.35 5.99 -17.37
N ASP A 490 -9.54 5.40 -17.44
CA ASP A 490 -10.82 6.11 -17.45
C ASP A 490 -11.43 6.16 -16.04
N VAL A 491 -12.17 7.23 -15.72
CA VAL A 491 -12.64 7.51 -14.37
C VAL A 491 -13.84 6.64 -14.04
N VAL A 492 -13.71 5.82 -13.00
CA VAL A 492 -14.79 4.97 -12.47
C VAL A 492 -15.51 5.60 -11.29
N VAL A 493 -14.76 6.31 -10.42
CA VAL A 493 -15.27 7.01 -9.23
C VAL A 493 -14.56 8.36 -9.12
N ALA A 494 -15.27 9.38 -8.65
CA ALA A 494 -14.69 10.66 -8.27
C ALA A 494 -15.14 11.04 -6.86
N GLU A 495 -14.18 11.26 -5.99
CA GLU A 495 -14.41 11.80 -4.65
C GLU A 495 -14.06 13.28 -4.64
N LEU A 496 -14.94 14.09 -4.06
CA LEU A 496 -14.64 15.49 -3.78
C LEU A 496 -13.82 15.56 -2.50
N THR A 497 -12.68 16.24 -2.57
CA THR A 497 -11.79 16.46 -1.43
C THR A 497 -11.80 17.93 -1.08
N SER A 498 -11.76 18.27 0.21
CA SER A 498 -11.51 19.64 0.67
C SER A 498 -10.01 19.97 0.58
N ASP A 499 -9.68 21.19 0.13
CA ASP A 499 -8.32 21.70 0.24
C ASP A 499 -7.99 21.91 1.73
N SER A 500 -6.90 21.29 2.18
CA SER A 500 -6.29 21.37 3.51
C SER A 500 -6.93 22.38 4.49
N ILE A 501 -7.50 21.87 5.58
CA ILE A 501 -8.10 22.58 6.74
C ILE A 501 -7.72 24.07 6.75
N SER A 502 -8.55 24.91 6.13
CA SER A 502 -8.46 26.34 6.41
C SER A 502 -8.75 26.53 7.90
N ASN A 503 -8.05 27.48 8.53
CA ASN A 503 -8.17 27.74 9.96
C ASN A 503 -9.56 28.30 10.28
N TYR A 504 -10.52 27.41 10.54
CA TYR A 504 -11.89 27.76 10.92
C TYR A 504 -12.09 27.65 12.43
N ALA A 505 -12.87 28.58 12.97
CA ALA A 505 -13.34 28.52 14.34
C ALA A 505 -14.79 29.00 14.44
N ALA A 506 -15.62 28.32 15.24
CA ALA A 506 -16.95 28.79 15.57
C ALA A 506 -16.87 29.88 16.63
N VAL A 507 -17.60 30.97 16.45
CA VAL A 507 -17.72 32.04 17.44
C VAL A 507 -18.84 31.66 18.40
N ILE A 508 -18.47 31.21 19.59
CA ILE A 508 -19.42 30.67 20.58
C ILE A 508 -19.96 31.76 21.53
N ASP A 509 -19.19 32.83 21.73
CA ASP A 509 -19.64 34.00 22.49
C ASP A 509 -18.96 35.27 21.98
N ALA A 510 -19.61 36.43 22.15
CA ALA A 510 -19.02 37.72 21.82
C ALA A 510 -19.65 38.86 22.65
N ASP A 511 -18.82 39.70 23.28
CA ASP A 511 -19.29 40.84 24.07
C ASP A 511 -18.40 42.08 23.92
N TRP A 512 -19.02 43.24 24.13
CA TRP A 512 -18.38 44.54 24.08
C TRP A 512 -17.69 44.88 25.39
N VAL A 513 -16.35 44.95 25.35
CA VAL A 513 -15.58 45.35 26.53
C VAL A 513 -15.47 46.86 26.63
N ASN A 514 -16.01 47.41 27.72
CA ASN A 514 -16.00 48.84 28.01
C ASN A 514 -15.04 49.18 29.16
N TYR A 515 -13.84 49.65 28.83
CA TYR A 515 -12.95 50.25 29.82
C TYR A 515 -13.28 51.73 30.04
N SER A 516 -13.41 52.15 31.31
CA SER A 516 -13.83 53.51 31.70
C SER A 516 -12.92 54.66 31.19
N LEU A 517 -11.80 54.35 30.52
CA LEU A 517 -10.80 55.29 29.99
C LEU A 517 -10.13 54.87 28.65
N LYS A 518 -10.60 53.84 27.94
CA LYS A 518 -10.05 53.38 26.62
C LYS A 518 -11.17 53.15 25.59
N SER A 519 -10.78 53.05 24.30
CA SER A 519 -11.63 52.70 23.17
C SER A 519 -12.39 51.39 23.42
N THR A 520 -13.65 51.34 22.98
CA THR A 520 -14.50 50.15 22.99
C THR A 520 -14.00 49.19 21.92
N TYR A 521 -13.90 47.90 22.24
CA TYR A 521 -13.50 46.84 21.31
C TYR A 521 -14.36 45.59 21.58
N LEU A 522 -14.50 44.72 20.58
CA LEU A 522 -15.28 43.49 20.67
C LEU A 522 -14.34 42.34 21.04
N GLU A 523 -14.68 41.58 22.07
CA GLU A 523 -14.02 40.29 22.35
C GLU A 523 -14.94 39.16 21.88
N ALA A 524 -14.37 38.15 21.23
CA ALA A 524 -15.09 36.95 20.78
C ALA A 524 -14.40 35.70 21.32
N LYS A 525 -15.17 34.77 21.88
CA LYS A 525 -14.70 33.44 22.27
C LYS A 525 -14.81 32.53 21.05
N LEU A 526 -13.68 32.05 20.56
CA LEU A 526 -13.58 31.13 19.43
C LEU A 526 -13.52 29.69 19.95
N LEU A 527 -14.15 28.77 19.22
CA LEU A 527 -14.05 27.32 19.35
C LEU A 527 -13.36 26.77 18.10
N PHE A 528 -12.17 26.22 18.26
CA PHE A 528 -11.34 25.72 17.17
C PHE A 528 -11.69 24.27 16.78
N ALA A 529 -11.24 23.84 15.60
CA ALA A 529 -11.44 22.47 15.10
C ALA A 529 -10.81 21.37 15.98
N ASP A 530 -9.83 21.71 16.83
CA ASP A 530 -9.24 20.82 17.83
C ASP A 530 -9.97 20.85 19.18
N GLY A 531 -11.19 21.39 19.17
CA GLY A 531 -12.04 21.59 20.34
C GLY A 531 -11.59 22.75 21.22
N THR A 532 -10.37 23.28 21.15
CA THR A 532 -9.94 24.30 22.12
C THR A 532 -10.70 25.62 21.98
N THR A 533 -10.66 26.44 23.03
CA THR A 533 -11.23 27.80 22.97
C THR A 533 -10.19 28.86 23.30
N ASP A 534 -10.31 30.03 22.67
CA ASP A 534 -9.51 31.22 23.00
C ASP A 534 -10.34 32.48 22.79
N VAL A 535 -10.00 33.55 23.53
CA VAL A 535 -10.68 34.85 23.44
C VAL A 535 -9.83 35.79 22.58
N VAL A 536 -10.40 36.21 21.46
CA VAL A 536 -9.75 37.09 20.50
C VAL A 536 -10.35 38.49 20.55
N THR A 537 -9.50 39.51 20.37
CA THR A 537 -9.96 40.88 20.20
C THR A 537 -10.22 41.14 18.72
N ILE A 538 -11.44 41.56 18.41
CA ILE A 538 -11.85 42.01 17.09
C ILE A 538 -11.77 43.54 17.08
N ASP A 539 -10.68 44.07 16.55
CA ASP A 539 -10.42 45.51 16.50
C ASP A 539 -11.39 46.21 15.54
N GLU A 540 -12.39 46.90 16.10
CA GLU A 540 -13.22 47.83 15.35
C GLU A 540 -12.45 49.14 15.14
N TYR A 541 -12.44 49.66 13.90
CA TYR A 541 -11.91 50.97 13.47
C TYR A 541 -10.40 51.11 13.17
N ASN A 542 -9.94 50.60 12.01
CA ASN A 542 -9.19 51.39 10.99
C ASN A 542 -8.57 50.54 9.84
N SER A 543 -9.36 49.81 9.07
CA SER A 543 -8.95 49.43 7.70
C SER A 543 -10.18 49.24 6.83
N GLU A 544 -10.03 49.45 5.51
CA GLU A 544 -11.10 49.26 4.51
C GLU A 544 -11.56 47.79 4.39
N ASP A 545 -10.97 46.88 5.18
CA ASP A 545 -11.20 45.43 5.20
C ASP A 545 -11.76 44.91 6.55
N ALA A 546 -12.13 45.78 7.49
CA ALA A 546 -12.62 45.35 8.80
C ALA A 546 -13.99 44.66 8.73
N VAL A 547 -14.13 43.51 9.40
CA VAL A 547 -15.40 42.81 9.63
C VAL A 547 -16.31 43.74 10.46
N SER A 548 -17.26 44.40 9.82
CA SER A 548 -18.26 45.21 10.53
C SER A 548 -19.37 44.31 11.08
N ALA A 549 -19.16 43.69 12.23
CA ALA A 549 -20.18 42.85 12.87
C ALA A 549 -20.55 43.40 14.25
N ASP A 550 -21.85 43.54 14.50
CA ASP A 550 -22.40 43.73 15.85
C ASP A 550 -22.21 42.43 16.64
N ALA A 551 -21.90 42.51 17.94
CA ALA A 551 -21.68 41.38 18.84
C ALA A 551 -22.81 40.34 18.73
N ALA A 552 -24.06 40.81 18.61
CA ALA A 552 -25.23 39.96 18.46
C ALA A 552 -25.34 39.22 17.10
N THR A 553 -24.52 39.56 16.12
CA THR A 553 -24.51 38.96 14.77
C THR A 553 -23.32 38.04 14.52
N ILE A 554 -22.24 38.17 15.29
CA ILE A 554 -21.03 37.35 15.12
C ILE A 554 -21.07 36.09 15.98
N ALA A 555 -21.72 36.12 17.15
CA ALA A 555 -21.98 34.91 17.92
C ALA A 555 -22.88 33.95 17.11
N GLY A 556 -22.49 32.67 17.05
CA GLY A 556 -23.13 31.67 16.20
C GLY A 556 -22.74 31.74 14.72
N SER A 557 -21.65 32.45 14.39
CA SER A 557 -21.02 32.39 13.08
C SER A 557 -19.74 31.56 13.12
N VAL A 558 -19.19 31.23 11.96
CA VAL A 558 -17.82 30.68 11.85
C VAL A 558 -16.93 31.75 11.24
N VAL A 559 -15.68 31.76 11.64
CA VAL A 559 -14.67 32.69 11.16
C VAL A 559 -13.46 31.94 10.62
N THR A 560 -12.76 32.59 9.71
CA THR A 560 -11.37 32.24 9.38
C THR A 560 -10.43 33.04 10.28
N PHE A 561 -9.30 32.44 10.66
CA PHE A 561 -8.33 33.09 11.54
C PHE A 561 -6.88 32.83 11.14
N SER A 562 -6.02 33.76 11.55
CA SER A 562 -4.57 33.67 11.42
C SER A 562 -3.92 33.62 12.80
N GLU A 563 -2.97 32.71 12.99
CA GLU A 563 -2.18 32.64 14.22
C GLU A 563 -0.95 33.55 14.12
N ASN A 564 -0.78 34.41 15.12
CA ASN A 564 0.38 35.28 15.27
C ASN A 564 1.57 34.53 15.88
N ALA A 565 2.78 35.04 15.66
CA ALA A 565 4.01 34.43 16.17
C ALA A 565 4.11 34.37 17.70
N ASP A 566 3.25 35.10 18.43
CA ASP A 566 3.14 35.08 19.89
C ASP A 566 2.03 34.14 20.39
N GLY A 567 1.36 33.43 19.50
CA GLY A 567 0.29 32.48 19.81
C GLY A 567 -1.09 33.09 19.96
N THR A 568 -1.25 34.41 19.76
CA THR A 568 -2.56 35.07 19.66
C THR A 568 -3.19 34.86 18.29
N TYR A 569 -4.49 35.11 18.15
CA TYR A 569 -5.22 34.90 16.91
C TYR A 569 -5.89 36.19 16.43
N ASP A 570 -5.80 36.42 15.12
CA ASP A 570 -6.52 37.47 14.41
C ASP A 570 -7.66 36.87 13.59
N VAL A 571 -8.85 37.47 13.65
CA VAL A 571 -10.00 37.08 12.82
C VAL A 571 -9.86 37.70 11.44
N ASP A 572 -9.78 36.86 10.41
CA ASP A 572 -9.56 37.29 9.03
C ASP A 572 -10.88 37.62 8.32
N SER A 573 -11.89 36.75 8.43
CA SER A 573 -13.22 36.99 7.85
C SER A 573 -14.31 36.17 8.52
N VAL A 574 -15.55 36.67 8.48
CA VAL A 574 -16.76 35.93 8.88
C VAL A 574 -17.30 35.20 7.68
N THR A 575 -17.58 33.92 7.85
CA THR A 575 -18.07 33.04 6.79
C THR A 575 -19.57 32.80 6.90
N SER A 576 -20.23 32.53 5.76
CA SER A 576 -21.68 32.32 5.71
C SER A 576 -22.11 31.34 4.62
N GLY A 577 -23.08 30.49 4.93
CA GLY A 577 -23.78 29.58 4.01
C GLY A 577 -25.02 28.99 4.69
N THR A 578 -25.84 28.22 3.96
CA THR A 578 -27.08 27.63 4.51
C THR A 578 -27.37 26.28 3.89
N LEU A 579 -27.61 25.26 4.73
CA LEU A 579 -28.08 23.94 4.30
C LEU A 579 -29.62 23.82 4.34
N SER A 580 -30.17 22.97 3.45
CA SER A 580 -31.58 22.55 3.49
C SER A 580 -31.79 21.29 4.33
N ALA A 581 -30.72 20.57 4.63
CA ALA A 581 -30.76 19.33 5.37
C ALA A 581 -31.44 19.54 6.74
N THR A 582 -32.07 18.47 7.24
CA THR A 582 -32.66 18.42 8.58
C THR A 582 -31.97 17.37 9.46
N SER A 583 -30.97 16.69 8.90
CA SER A 583 -30.19 15.67 9.57
C SER A 583 -28.84 15.47 8.89
N ILE A 584 -27.88 15.02 9.67
CA ILE A 584 -26.62 14.41 9.22
C ILE A 584 -26.66 12.97 9.72
N VAL A 585 -26.36 12.03 8.83
CA VAL A 585 -26.28 10.61 9.15
C VAL A 585 -24.81 10.23 9.12
N THR A 586 -24.36 9.49 10.13
CA THR A 586 -22.97 9.01 10.23
C THR A 586 -22.53 8.33 8.94
N GLY A 587 -21.33 8.68 8.45
CA GLY A 587 -20.75 8.10 7.23
C GLY A 587 -21.43 8.52 5.91
N THR A 588 -22.51 9.30 5.93
CA THR A 588 -23.17 9.74 4.70
C THR A 588 -22.61 11.09 4.21
N SER A 589 -21.64 11.03 3.30
CA SER A 589 -20.93 12.20 2.74
C SER A 589 -21.85 13.21 2.04
N LYS A 590 -22.93 12.77 1.40
CA LYS A 590 -23.80 13.62 0.57
C LYS A 590 -24.86 14.38 1.38
N ILE A 591 -24.80 15.71 1.36
CA ILE A 591 -25.67 16.61 2.15
C ILE A 591 -26.43 17.60 1.24
N GLN A 592 -27.72 17.86 1.52
CA GLN A 592 -28.58 18.69 0.67
C GLN A 592 -28.45 20.22 0.94
N LYS A 593 -28.24 21.01 -0.13
CA LYS A 593 -28.18 22.49 -0.12
C LYS A 593 -29.51 23.14 -0.53
N THR A 594 -29.69 24.42 -0.21
CA THR A 594 -30.86 25.25 -0.61
C THR A 594 -30.74 25.83 -2.01
N THR A 595 -29.52 26.03 -2.49
CA THR A 595 -29.19 26.68 -3.77
C THR A 595 -28.22 25.82 -4.55
N ALA A 596 -28.21 25.89 -5.89
CA ALA A 596 -27.27 25.15 -6.72
C ALA A 596 -25.79 25.42 -6.34
N PRO A 597 -24.90 24.38 -6.30
CA PRO A 597 -25.20 22.96 -6.52
C PRO A 597 -26.13 22.37 -5.44
N THR A 598 -27.06 21.49 -5.84
CA THR A 598 -28.14 20.98 -4.97
C THR A 598 -27.63 20.15 -3.79
N TYR A 599 -26.42 19.60 -3.92
CA TYR A 599 -25.74 18.81 -2.91
C TYR A 599 -24.34 19.36 -2.67
N VAL A 600 -23.82 19.06 -1.49
CA VAL A 600 -22.45 19.29 -1.03
C VAL A 600 -21.97 18.02 -0.35
N TYR A 601 -20.66 17.83 -0.28
CA TYR A 601 -20.06 16.57 0.12
C TYR A 601 -19.09 16.77 1.29
N ALA A 602 -19.30 16.03 2.36
CA ALA A 602 -18.40 15.99 3.51
C ALA A 602 -17.44 14.81 3.37
N ASP A 603 -16.16 15.03 3.67
CA ASP A 603 -15.10 14.03 3.60
C ASP A 603 -14.52 13.75 5.00
N SER A 604 -13.36 13.10 5.07
CA SER A 604 -12.62 12.83 6.31
C SER A 604 -11.97 14.07 6.95
N ASN A 605 -11.91 15.20 6.23
CA ASN A 605 -11.34 16.47 6.68
C ASN A 605 -12.40 17.52 7.06
N THR A 606 -13.67 17.33 6.69
CA THR A 606 -14.75 18.25 7.04
C THR A 606 -14.92 18.38 8.56
N VAL A 607 -14.97 19.61 9.09
CA VAL A 607 -15.13 19.90 10.52
C VAL A 607 -16.59 20.23 10.87
N PHE A 608 -17.16 19.56 11.85
CA PHE A 608 -18.53 19.76 12.32
C PHE A 608 -18.53 20.39 13.70
N PHE A 609 -19.04 21.61 13.80
CA PHE A 609 -19.30 22.34 15.04
C PHE A 609 -20.79 22.24 15.37
N LEU A 610 -21.15 21.46 16.39
CA LEU A 610 -22.55 21.27 16.79
C LEU A 610 -22.80 21.99 18.12
N ASN A 611 -23.99 22.54 18.30
CA ASN A 611 -24.45 23.12 19.55
C ASN A 611 -25.83 22.57 19.85
N ASP A 612 -26.03 21.95 21.01
CA ASP A 612 -27.31 21.35 21.40
C ASP A 612 -28.24 22.30 22.20
N GLY A 613 -27.79 23.54 22.41
CA GLY A 613 -28.46 24.57 23.17
C GLY A 613 -27.75 24.91 24.48
N ASP A 614 -27.03 23.95 25.06
CA ASP A 614 -26.28 24.10 26.32
C ASP A 614 -24.77 23.89 26.11
N ASP A 615 -24.39 22.92 25.26
CA ASP A 615 -23.01 22.48 25.01
C ASP A 615 -22.61 22.56 23.53
N TYR A 616 -21.30 22.67 23.28
CA TYR A 616 -20.71 22.70 21.93
C TYR A 616 -19.85 21.47 21.66
N TYR A 617 -19.98 20.84 20.50
CA TYR A 617 -19.28 19.62 20.08
C TYR A 617 -18.50 19.84 18.78
N VAL A 618 -17.33 19.21 18.66
CA VAL A 618 -16.48 19.30 17.46
C VAL A 618 -16.12 17.90 16.96
N TYR A 619 -16.48 17.60 15.73
CA TYR A 619 -16.14 16.35 15.04
C TYR A 619 -15.36 16.66 13.76
N THR A 620 -14.38 15.84 13.42
CA THR A 620 -13.68 15.93 12.12
C THR A 620 -13.91 14.64 11.34
N GLY A 621 -14.34 14.77 10.10
CA GLY A 621 -14.65 13.65 9.21
C GLY A 621 -16.06 13.10 9.38
N ILE A 622 -16.80 12.92 8.29
CA ILE A 622 -18.21 12.49 8.30
C ILE A 622 -18.45 11.12 8.97
N ALA A 623 -17.47 10.22 8.92
CA ALA A 623 -17.53 8.93 9.62
C ALA A 623 -17.58 9.07 11.15
N ASN A 624 -17.03 10.14 11.70
CA ASN A 624 -16.97 10.37 13.16
C ASN A 624 -18.16 11.19 13.69
N VAL A 625 -19.02 11.71 12.81
CA VAL A 625 -20.16 12.53 13.22
C VAL A 625 -21.31 11.59 13.63
N PRO A 626 -21.85 11.69 14.86
CA PRO A 626 -23.04 10.95 15.24
C PRO A 626 -24.23 11.31 14.36
N ASN A 627 -25.33 10.56 14.48
CA ASN A 627 -26.57 11.00 13.86
C ASN A 627 -27.02 12.31 14.52
N VAL A 628 -27.16 13.35 13.70
CA VAL A 628 -27.58 14.69 14.13
C VAL A 628 -28.91 15.02 13.48
N SER A 629 -29.85 15.56 14.23
CA SER A 629 -31.07 16.16 13.69
C SER A 629 -31.19 17.63 14.08
N PHE A 630 -31.68 18.46 13.16
CA PHE A 630 -31.75 19.91 13.33
C PHE A 630 -32.83 20.52 12.43
N ASP A 631 -33.27 21.73 12.76
CA ASP A 631 -34.23 22.46 11.95
C ASP A 631 -33.63 22.92 10.60
N ALA A 632 -34.40 22.83 9.52
CA ALA A 632 -33.91 23.28 8.22
C ALA A 632 -33.51 24.77 8.26
N ASN A 633 -32.36 25.11 7.67
CA ASN A 633 -31.74 26.44 7.67
C ASN A 633 -31.13 26.93 9.00
N THR A 634 -30.94 26.07 10.00
CA THR A 634 -30.14 26.41 11.21
C THR A 634 -28.66 26.06 11.09
N ALA A 635 -28.27 25.34 10.02
CA ALA A 635 -26.89 24.98 9.75
C ALA A 635 -26.19 26.01 8.83
N VAL A 636 -25.04 26.52 9.28
CA VAL A 636 -24.13 27.40 8.55
C VAL A 636 -22.98 26.58 7.97
N THR A 637 -22.66 26.76 6.69
CA THR A 637 -21.53 26.06 6.03
C THR A 637 -20.64 27.02 5.26
N VAL A 638 -19.39 26.64 5.04
CA VAL A 638 -18.61 27.11 3.89
C VAL A 638 -18.36 25.94 2.97
N THR A 639 -18.54 26.21 1.69
CA THR A 639 -18.22 25.30 0.61
C THR A 639 -17.03 25.89 -0.14
N ASP A 640 -15.99 25.10 -0.36
CA ASP A 640 -15.08 25.32 -1.48
C ASP A 640 -15.56 24.44 -2.63
N GLY A 641 -16.22 25.06 -3.62
CA GLY A 641 -16.89 24.31 -4.69
C GLY A 641 -18.02 23.40 -4.18
N SER A 642 -17.95 22.12 -4.53
CA SER A 642 -18.91 21.07 -4.13
C SER A 642 -18.52 20.34 -2.82
N SER A 643 -17.31 20.54 -2.30
CA SER A 643 -16.80 19.97 -1.04
C SER A 643 -17.10 20.87 0.16
N LEU A 644 -17.25 20.26 1.35
CA LEU A 644 -17.45 20.95 2.62
C LEU A 644 -16.16 21.02 3.43
N ASP A 645 -15.77 22.24 3.79
CA ASP A 645 -14.69 22.41 4.77
C ASP A 645 -15.22 22.32 6.21
N TYR A 646 -16.39 22.93 6.47
CA TYR A 646 -17.01 22.87 7.79
C TYR A 646 -18.55 22.93 7.75
N VAL A 647 -19.16 22.46 8.83
CA VAL A 647 -20.58 22.56 9.14
C VAL A 647 -20.77 23.08 10.57
N TYR A 648 -21.52 24.16 10.77
CA TYR A 648 -21.92 24.66 12.09
C TYR A 648 -23.43 24.53 12.27
N ILE A 649 -23.89 23.96 13.38
CA ILE A 649 -25.32 23.76 13.70
C ILE A 649 -25.59 24.33 15.09
N SER A 650 -26.45 25.35 15.20
CA SER A 650 -26.67 26.10 16.44
C SER A 650 -27.72 25.55 17.40
N ASP A 651 -28.43 24.48 17.00
CA ASP A 651 -29.51 23.84 17.75
C ASP A 651 -29.70 22.40 17.23
N ALA A 652 -28.78 21.53 17.64
CA ALA A 652 -28.63 20.16 17.19
C ALA A 652 -29.16 19.19 18.25
N THR A 653 -29.98 18.23 17.84
CA THR A 653 -30.23 17.03 18.65
C THR A 653 -29.27 15.95 18.19
N ILE A 654 -28.36 15.54 19.08
CA ILE A 654 -27.28 14.58 18.81
C ILE A 654 -27.64 13.25 19.49
N ASP A 655 -27.63 12.15 18.74
CA ASP A 655 -27.89 10.82 19.30
C ASP A 655 -26.70 10.37 20.20
N GLY A 656 -26.97 9.98 21.45
CA GLY A 656 -25.99 9.30 22.33
C GLY A 656 -25.46 10.06 23.57
N THR A 657 -25.95 11.27 23.87
CA THR A 657 -25.45 12.08 25.00
C THR A 657 -26.22 11.81 26.31
N ASP A 658 -25.94 10.70 27.00
CA ASP A 658 -26.45 10.47 28.37
C ASP A 658 -25.56 11.15 29.45
N ALA A 659 -26.14 11.50 30.59
CA ALA A 659 -25.53 12.29 31.66
C ALA A 659 -24.43 11.59 32.51
N GLU A 660 -24.09 10.34 32.21
CA GLU A 660 -22.97 9.60 32.82
C GLU A 660 -21.81 9.52 31.82
N GLY A 661 -20.61 10.01 32.19
CA GLY A 661 -19.51 10.09 31.22
C GLY A 661 -18.13 10.36 31.80
N TYR A 662 -17.13 10.36 30.91
CA TYR A 662 -15.74 10.67 31.20
C TYR A 662 -15.36 12.02 30.59
N PHE A 663 -14.49 12.76 31.28
CA PHE A 663 -13.94 14.00 30.74
C PHE A 663 -12.46 14.13 31.08
N PHE A 664 -11.69 14.73 30.18
CA PHE A 664 -10.31 15.10 30.42
C PHE A 664 -10.23 16.54 30.89
N LEU A 665 -9.63 16.78 32.05
CA LEU A 665 -9.50 18.11 32.61
C LEU A 665 -8.36 18.90 31.94
N THR A 666 -8.68 20.05 31.33
CA THR A 666 -7.71 20.89 30.62
C THR A 666 -7.27 22.10 31.43
N ASN A 667 -8.21 22.76 32.11
CA ASN A 667 -7.93 23.94 32.94
C ASN A 667 -8.98 24.11 34.07
N SER A 668 -8.71 25.00 35.00
CA SER A 668 -9.66 25.40 36.05
C SER A 668 -9.63 26.92 36.25
N GLU A 669 -10.81 27.55 36.23
CA GLU A 669 -10.96 28.96 36.56
C GLU A 669 -11.97 29.15 37.71
N TYR A 670 -11.75 30.17 38.53
CA TYR A 670 -12.66 30.54 39.61
C TYR A 670 -13.59 31.65 39.13
N ASP A 671 -14.88 31.35 38.98
CA ASP A 671 -15.87 32.37 38.64
C ASP A 671 -16.31 33.14 39.91
N GLU A 672 -15.95 34.43 39.94
CA GLU A 672 -16.30 35.34 41.04
C GLU A 672 -17.82 35.65 41.10
N GLN A 673 -18.60 35.36 40.06
CA GLN A 673 -20.02 35.75 39.94
C GLN A 673 -20.98 34.64 40.38
N SER A 674 -20.71 33.37 40.02
CA SER A 674 -21.57 32.23 40.35
C SER A 674 -21.27 31.60 41.72
N SER A 675 -20.12 31.89 42.35
CA SER A 675 -19.63 31.17 43.56
C SER A 675 -19.41 29.66 43.35
N HIS A 676 -19.19 29.23 42.10
CA HIS A 676 -18.84 27.85 41.73
C HIS A 676 -17.43 27.84 41.10
N VAL A 677 -16.83 26.64 40.99
CA VAL A 677 -15.59 26.46 40.23
C VAL A 677 -15.97 25.86 38.89
N GLU A 678 -15.51 26.51 37.82
CA GLU A 678 -15.70 26.10 36.43
C GLU A 678 -14.41 25.44 35.94
N TYR A 679 -14.57 24.29 35.30
CA TYR A 679 -13.48 23.52 34.75
C TYR A 679 -13.67 23.38 33.25
N ASP A 680 -12.69 23.83 32.47
CA ASP A 680 -12.65 23.50 31.05
C ASP A 680 -12.21 22.04 30.93
N VAL A 681 -13.00 21.27 30.19
CA VAL A 681 -12.78 19.85 30.00
C VAL A 681 -12.98 19.47 28.55
N PHE A 682 -12.30 18.41 28.14
CA PHE A 682 -12.71 17.66 26.96
C PHE A 682 -13.67 16.54 27.36
N LYS A 683 -14.90 16.56 26.88
CA LYS A 683 -15.92 15.52 27.15
C LYS A 683 -16.50 15.07 25.82
N ASP A 684 -16.48 13.77 25.53
CA ASP A 684 -17.11 13.19 24.34
C ASP A 684 -16.74 13.88 23.00
N GLY A 685 -15.49 14.34 22.87
CA GLY A 685 -15.01 15.04 21.68
C GLY A 685 -15.21 16.55 21.68
N ALA A 686 -15.92 17.09 22.67
CA ALA A 686 -16.20 18.50 22.87
C ALA A 686 -15.27 19.16 23.88
N THR A 687 -15.00 20.47 23.75
CA THR A 687 -14.63 21.29 24.91
C THR A 687 -15.89 21.85 25.54
N THR A 688 -16.10 21.54 26.80
CA THR A 688 -17.21 22.06 27.60
C THR A 688 -16.69 22.58 28.95
N THR A 689 -17.55 23.28 29.67
CA THR A 689 -17.28 23.75 31.01
C THR A 689 -18.09 22.95 32.01
N VAL A 690 -17.42 22.17 32.85
CA VAL A 690 -18.07 21.47 33.96
C VAL A 690 -18.09 22.38 35.18
N SER A 691 -19.31 22.77 35.58
CA SER A 691 -19.53 23.49 36.83
C SER A 691 -19.64 22.54 38.01
N THR A 692 -18.95 22.87 39.10
CA THR A 692 -18.97 22.07 40.33
C THR A 692 -19.46 22.86 41.53
N ASP A 693 -20.19 22.16 42.38
CA ASP A 693 -20.57 22.64 43.71
C ASP A 693 -19.30 22.84 44.58
N ASP A 694 -19.34 23.83 45.48
CA ASP A 694 -18.29 24.28 46.42
C ASP A 694 -17.63 23.14 47.26
N VAL A 695 -18.21 21.93 47.23
CA VAL A 695 -17.79 20.75 47.99
C VAL A 695 -16.66 19.94 47.32
N LEU A 696 -16.31 20.19 46.06
CA LEU A 696 -15.30 19.38 45.35
C LEU A 696 -13.85 19.85 45.58
N SER A 697 -13.42 19.85 46.85
CA SER A 697 -12.01 20.07 47.28
C SER A 697 -11.05 18.91 46.89
N ALA A 698 -11.39 18.12 45.86
CA ALA A 698 -10.74 16.88 45.47
C ALA A 698 -9.99 16.94 44.11
N ILE A 699 -10.36 17.83 43.18
CA ILE A 699 -9.62 18.00 41.91
C ILE A 699 -8.20 18.57 42.17
N THR A 700 -8.00 19.26 43.30
CA THR A 700 -6.69 19.76 43.76
C THR A 700 -5.60 18.70 44.00
N ASN A 701 -5.90 17.40 43.87
CA ASN A 701 -4.88 16.33 43.92
C ASN A 701 -4.52 15.72 42.55
N GLY A 702 -5.24 16.02 41.46
CA GLY A 702 -4.99 15.47 40.13
C GLY A 702 -4.37 16.47 39.12
N GLY A 703 -4.75 17.75 39.21
CA GLY A 703 -4.29 18.78 38.26
C GLY A 703 -4.80 18.57 36.83
N ALA A 704 -4.66 19.58 35.97
CA ALA A 704 -4.91 19.44 34.53
C ALA A 704 -4.08 18.28 33.94
N GLY A 705 -4.61 17.61 32.92
CA GLY A 705 -3.95 16.47 32.29
C GLY A 705 -4.41 15.08 32.75
N VAL A 706 -5.62 14.98 33.30
CA VAL A 706 -6.19 13.74 33.89
C VAL A 706 -7.61 13.51 33.40
N VAL A 707 -7.96 12.25 33.09
CA VAL A 707 -9.34 11.83 32.83
C VAL A 707 -10.09 11.59 34.15
N TYR A 708 -11.33 12.04 34.22
CA TYR A 708 -12.24 11.87 35.34
C TYR A 708 -13.54 11.21 34.88
N SER A 709 -14.12 10.32 35.70
CA SER A 709 -15.50 9.86 35.53
C SER A 709 -16.45 10.68 36.41
N ILE A 710 -17.66 10.95 35.92
CA ILE A 710 -18.74 11.57 36.69
C ILE A 710 -19.46 10.48 37.49
N ASP A 711 -19.48 10.61 38.82
CA ASP A 711 -20.15 9.64 39.69
C ASP A 711 -21.57 10.07 40.10
N ARG A 712 -21.86 11.38 40.09
CA ARG A 712 -23.15 11.94 40.52
C ARG A 712 -23.34 13.41 40.15
N THR A 713 -24.47 13.75 39.53
CA THR A 713 -24.99 15.12 39.38
C THR A 713 -26.06 15.44 40.45
N ASP A 714 -26.32 16.72 40.71
CA ASP A 714 -27.48 17.14 41.50
C ASP A 714 -28.73 17.39 40.63
N SER A 715 -29.74 18.06 41.17
CA SER A 715 -31.00 18.31 40.46
C SER A 715 -30.91 19.38 39.37
N ASP A 716 -29.81 20.12 39.34
CA ASP A 716 -29.54 21.21 38.40
C ASP A 716 -28.30 20.85 37.52
N ASP A 717 -27.97 19.55 37.43
CA ASP A 717 -26.86 18.95 36.68
C ASP A 717 -25.42 19.38 37.07
N TYR A 718 -25.25 20.00 38.23
CA TYR A 718 -23.91 20.27 38.75
C TYR A 718 -23.20 18.99 39.17
N VAL A 719 -21.93 18.87 38.79
CA VAL A 719 -21.12 17.71 39.16
C VAL A 719 -20.77 17.78 40.64
N THR A 720 -21.35 16.84 41.41
CA THR A 720 -21.14 16.78 42.87
C THR A 720 -20.09 15.77 43.31
N LYS A 721 -19.68 14.86 42.39
CA LYS A 721 -18.65 13.84 42.65
C LYS A 721 -18.01 13.35 41.35
N VAL A 722 -16.68 13.26 41.35
CA VAL A 722 -15.88 12.67 40.26
C VAL A 722 -14.83 11.70 40.79
N THR A 723 -14.39 10.78 39.95
CA THR A 723 -13.27 9.86 40.22
C THR A 723 -12.18 10.03 39.17
N ALA A 724 -10.95 10.31 39.62
CA ALA A 724 -9.78 10.40 38.73
C ALA A 724 -9.39 9.01 38.22
N GLN A 725 -9.16 8.92 36.91
CA GLN A 725 -8.76 7.70 36.23
C GLN A 725 -7.23 7.58 36.18
N SER A 726 -6.75 6.33 36.19
CA SER A 726 -5.32 6.05 36.02
C SER A 726 -5.05 5.76 34.55
N TYR A 727 -3.89 6.22 34.08
CA TYR A 727 -3.40 5.88 32.74
C TYR A 727 -2.53 4.65 32.78
N ASP A 728 -2.65 3.84 31.75
CA ASP A 728 -1.74 2.75 31.43
C ASP A 728 -0.60 3.28 30.55
N THR A 729 0.56 2.60 30.67
CA THR A 729 1.77 2.91 29.92
C THR A 729 2.24 1.67 29.18
N GLY A 730 2.68 1.81 27.94
CA GLY A 730 3.18 0.68 27.15
C GLY A 730 2.07 -0.18 26.52
N ILE A 731 0.93 0.42 26.18
CA ILE A 731 -0.13 -0.23 25.40
C ILE A 731 0.39 -0.54 23.99
N VAL A 732 0.07 -1.74 23.50
CA VAL A 732 0.36 -2.18 22.13
C VAL A 732 -0.95 -2.50 21.42
N LEU A 733 -1.11 -1.99 20.21
CA LEU A 733 -2.20 -2.39 19.31
C LEU A 733 -1.71 -3.56 18.47
N ALA A 734 -2.47 -4.66 18.47
CA ALA A 734 -2.13 -5.82 17.68
C ALA A 734 -2.29 -5.53 16.17
N SER A 735 -1.35 -6.03 15.35
CA SER A 735 -1.52 -6.04 13.90
C SER A 735 -2.69 -6.96 13.54
N GLY A 736 -3.76 -6.41 12.97
CA GLY A 736 -5.00 -7.16 12.68
C GLY A 736 -6.29 -6.52 13.21
N GLY A 737 -6.22 -5.38 13.90
CA GLY A 737 -7.29 -4.38 13.81
C GLY A 737 -8.43 -4.39 14.83
N THR A 738 -8.43 -5.23 15.88
CA THR A 738 -9.54 -5.22 16.87
C THR A 738 -9.12 -5.42 18.33
N LEU A 739 -7.82 -5.47 18.65
CA LEU A 739 -7.32 -5.78 20.00
C LEU A 739 -6.30 -4.76 20.54
N ILE A 740 -6.57 -4.24 21.74
CA ILE A 740 -5.66 -3.45 22.56
C ILE A 740 -5.09 -4.36 23.64
N THR A 741 -3.76 -4.44 23.74
CA THR A 741 -3.09 -5.14 24.83
C THR A 741 -2.38 -4.16 25.74
N ASP A 742 -2.78 -4.12 27.00
CA ASP A 742 -1.99 -3.52 28.07
C ASP A 742 -0.95 -4.54 28.56
N VAL A 743 0.24 -4.44 28.00
CA VAL A 743 1.38 -5.32 28.30
C VAL A 743 1.84 -5.18 29.77
N THR A 744 1.52 -4.05 30.42
CA THR A 744 1.96 -3.75 31.78
C THR A 744 1.02 -4.36 32.84
N ASN A 745 -0.29 -4.33 32.61
CA ASN A 745 -1.29 -4.85 33.56
C ASN A 745 -1.94 -6.18 33.14
N GLU A 746 -1.56 -6.76 32.00
CA GLU A 746 -2.13 -8.00 31.44
C GLU A 746 -3.64 -7.89 31.11
N ASN A 747 -4.12 -6.69 30.75
CA ASN A 747 -5.49 -6.48 30.28
C ASN A 747 -5.56 -6.50 28.76
N GLU A 748 -6.67 -7.02 28.23
CA GLU A 748 -6.98 -7.05 26.80
C GLU A 748 -8.36 -6.40 26.59
N TYR A 749 -8.45 -5.52 25.60
CA TYR A 749 -9.69 -4.87 25.21
C TYR A 749 -9.94 -5.07 23.73
N THR A 750 -11.19 -5.32 23.35
CA THR A 750 -11.60 -5.33 21.94
C THR A 750 -12.12 -3.96 21.52
N TYR A 751 -11.98 -3.60 20.25
CA TYR A 751 -12.51 -2.35 19.70
C TYR A 751 -12.96 -2.56 18.25
N ASP A 752 -13.76 -1.63 17.74
CA ASP A 752 -14.19 -1.57 16.34
C ASP A 752 -14.25 -0.10 15.84
N SER A 753 -14.85 0.13 14.67
CA SER A 753 -15.01 1.46 14.09
C SER A 753 -15.87 2.43 14.91
N SER A 754 -16.76 1.92 15.76
CA SER A 754 -17.57 2.74 16.67
C SER A 754 -16.82 3.16 17.93
N THR A 755 -15.62 2.61 18.17
CA THR A 755 -14.73 3.03 19.25
C THR A 755 -14.09 4.39 18.95
N VAL A 756 -14.42 5.40 19.76
CA VAL A 756 -13.92 6.77 19.55
C VAL A 756 -12.54 6.96 20.18
N VAL A 757 -11.57 7.51 19.44
CA VAL A 757 -10.23 7.85 19.97
C VAL A 757 -10.10 9.35 20.19
N TYR A 758 -9.74 9.73 21.42
CA TYR A 758 -9.40 11.09 21.85
C TYR A 758 -7.88 11.22 21.99
N SER A 759 -7.21 11.75 20.96
CA SER A 759 -5.77 12.03 21.00
C SER A 759 -5.50 13.44 21.53
N ILE A 760 -4.91 13.52 22.71
CA ILE A 760 -4.72 14.76 23.46
C ILE A 760 -3.24 15.12 23.49
N THR A 761 -2.92 16.37 23.14
CA THR A 761 -1.55 16.88 23.13
C THR A 761 -1.44 18.10 24.03
N TYR A 762 -0.36 18.17 24.83
CA TYR A 762 -0.07 19.35 25.64
C TYR A 762 0.88 20.31 24.90
N ASN A 763 0.46 21.55 24.71
CA ASN A 763 1.27 22.62 24.15
C ASN A 763 2.01 23.37 25.26
N SER A 764 3.27 23.02 25.49
CA SER A 764 4.12 23.63 26.51
C SER A 764 4.39 25.14 26.33
N THR A 765 4.17 25.70 25.14
CA THR A 765 4.39 27.13 24.87
C THR A 765 3.18 27.96 25.30
N LYS A 766 1.97 27.43 25.09
CA LYS A 766 0.70 28.09 25.42
C LYS A 766 0.14 27.67 26.78
N ASP A 767 0.68 26.62 27.39
CA ASP A 767 0.15 26.00 28.61
C ASP A 767 -1.30 25.50 28.43
N THR A 768 -1.61 24.97 27.24
CA THR A 768 -2.94 24.49 26.87
C THR A 768 -2.90 23.05 26.38
N TYR A 769 -4.02 22.34 26.51
CA TYR A 769 -4.23 21.03 25.90
C TYR A 769 -5.04 21.20 24.62
N THR A 770 -4.75 20.40 23.60
CA THR A 770 -5.55 20.25 22.37
C THR A 770 -6.03 18.81 22.25
N MET A 771 -7.21 18.58 21.68
CA MET A 771 -7.75 17.25 21.46
C MET A 771 -8.09 17.05 19.99
N LYS A 772 -7.80 15.86 19.47
CA LYS A 772 -8.31 15.41 18.18
C LYS A 772 -9.15 14.16 18.39
N THR A 773 -10.32 14.14 17.77
CA THR A 773 -11.20 12.99 17.67
C THR A 773 -10.95 12.24 16.37
N GLY A 774 -11.08 10.92 16.40
CA GLY A 774 -11.17 10.13 15.18
C GLY A 774 -11.15 8.64 15.44
N SER A 775 -11.08 7.88 14.36
CA SER A 775 -11.05 6.42 14.39
C SER A 775 -9.74 5.87 14.96
N VAL A 776 -9.78 4.61 15.36
CA VAL A 776 -8.60 3.87 15.82
C VAL A 776 -7.53 3.79 14.71
N SER A 777 -7.92 3.62 13.45
CA SER A 777 -6.99 3.60 12.31
C SER A 777 -6.19 4.89 12.15
N THR A 778 -6.81 6.04 12.46
CA THR A 778 -6.19 7.36 12.27
C THR A 778 -5.28 7.76 13.44
N TYR A 779 -5.76 7.57 14.67
CA TYR A 779 -5.14 8.18 15.85
C TYR A 779 -4.58 7.19 16.87
N ALA A 780 -4.74 5.89 16.67
CA ALA A 780 -4.35 4.94 17.70
C ALA A 780 -2.87 4.55 17.70
N LYS A 781 -2.01 5.04 16.78
CA LYS A 781 -0.56 4.80 16.92
C LYS A 781 -0.08 5.30 18.29
N VAL A 782 0.18 4.40 19.23
CA VAL A 782 0.60 4.67 20.60
C VAL A 782 2.11 4.53 20.69
N ASP A 783 2.80 5.58 21.11
CA ASP A 783 4.22 5.48 21.44
C ASP A 783 4.41 4.89 22.84
N SER A 784 5.58 4.27 23.09
CA SER A 784 5.89 3.67 24.40
C SER A 784 5.82 4.61 25.62
N ASN A 785 5.81 5.93 25.38
CA ASN A 785 5.71 6.97 26.41
C ASN A 785 4.31 7.61 26.52
N ASP A 786 3.39 7.27 25.61
CA ASP A 786 2.03 7.76 25.65
C ASP A 786 1.28 7.17 26.85
N LYS A 787 0.34 7.96 27.37
CA LYS A 787 -0.53 7.57 28.48
C LYS A 787 -1.91 7.29 27.95
N VAL A 788 -2.40 6.08 28.13
CA VAL A 788 -3.67 5.65 27.55
C VAL A 788 -4.67 5.31 28.64
N PHE A 789 -5.92 5.71 28.45
CA PHE A 789 -7.04 5.30 29.29
C PHE A 789 -8.15 4.76 28.40
N VAL A 790 -8.59 3.52 28.65
CA VAL A 790 -9.62 2.84 27.87
C VAL A 790 -10.92 2.82 28.66
N VAL A 791 -11.98 3.34 28.05
CA VAL A 791 -13.36 3.17 28.53
C VAL A 791 -13.88 1.88 27.93
N ALA A 792 -14.09 0.85 28.74
CA ALA A 792 -14.61 -0.42 28.30
C ALA A 792 -15.79 -0.89 29.17
N ASP A 793 -16.65 -1.72 28.58
CA ASP A 793 -17.74 -2.38 29.30
C ASP A 793 -17.26 -3.60 30.13
N ASP A 794 -18.19 -4.27 30.81
CA ASP A 794 -17.90 -5.44 31.64
C ASP A 794 -17.37 -6.64 30.82
N ASP A 795 -17.61 -6.66 29.50
CA ASP A 795 -17.18 -7.71 28.58
C ASP A 795 -15.82 -7.40 27.92
N GLY A 796 -15.24 -6.24 28.21
CA GLY A 796 -13.91 -5.82 27.74
C GLY A 796 -13.92 -5.09 26.39
N TYR A 797 -15.10 -4.71 25.90
CA TYR A 797 -15.25 -3.94 24.67
C TYR A 797 -15.05 -2.46 24.94
N ALA A 798 -14.13 -1.82 24.21
CA ALA A 798 -13.79 -0.42 24.35
C ALA A 798 -14.81 0.46 23.61
N SER A 799 -15.50 1.35 24.33
CA SER A 799 -16.35 2.37 23.72
C SER A 799 -15.58 3.66 23.40
N ALA A 800 -14.51 3.94 24.14
CA ALA A 800 -13.66 5.10 23.88
C ALA A 800 -12.22 4.91 24.39
N ILE A 801 -11.26 5.60 23.76
CA ILE A 801 -9.84 5.56 24.11
C ILE A 801 -9.29 6.98 24.24
N TYR A 802 -8.77 7.33 25.41
CA TYR A 802 -8.08 8.60 25.66
C TYR A 802 -6.58 8.40 25.59
N ILE A 803 -5.89 9.04 24.64
CA ILE A 803 -4.45 8.96 24.44
C ILE A 803 -3.82 10.32 24.73
N LEU A 804 -3.16 10.47 25.87
CA LEU A 804 -2.36 11.65 26.17
C LEU A 804 -0.94 11.47 25.61
N ARG A 805 -0.66 12.24 24.56
CA ARG A 805 0.61 12.28 23.84
C ARG A 805 1.66 13.00 24.67
N VAL A 806 2.70 12.28 25.07
CA VAL A 806 3.82 12.88 25.82
C VAL A 806 4.94 13.18 24.83
N SER A 807 5.12 14.46 24.51
CA SER A 807 6.21 14.90 23.62
C SER A 807 7.58 14.50 24.19
N GLY A 808 8.38 13.82 23.35
CA GLY A 808 9.76 13.41 23.64
C GLY A 808 10.79 14.51 23.44
#